data_AF-A0A352AKT1-F1
#
_entry.id   AF-A0A352AKT1-F1
#
_cell.length_a   1.000
_cell.length_b   1.000
_cell.length_c   1.000
_cell.angle_alpha   90.00
_cell.angle_beta   90.00
_cell.angle_gamma   90.00
#
_symmetry.space_group_name_H-M   'P 1'
#
loop_
_entity.id
_entity.type
_entity.pdbx_description
1 polymer ?
#
loop_
_entity_poly.entity_id
_entity_poly.type
_entity_poly.pdbx_seq_one_letter_code
_entity_poly.pdbx_strand_id
1 'polypeptide(L)'
;MSSWNAYTVVSITLIISIRLLTTHIEQVVALPNLKQDVSKDNTQPAKFQGHERDITSAEFSPDGNRILTASRDGTAHLWDTSGNLIAVFQGHGTVTSAEFSPDGKQILTAHDRSVNLWDTSGNLIAELRGNQTEGERANTVEFSPNGKQIITTWVDTIYLWDTSGNRLAEFQTHKEGINSAIFSPDSNQILTASDDKTARLWDTSGNLLSVFQGHEGSVISAEFSPNGNQILTTSEDKTARLWDSSGKLLTVFQGYDNGVTSAEFSPDGNQILTASLYGTTARLWDTSGKILIEIRGHQFGVTSAKFSPDGRRILTLGDSTPLLWDISGNLLAEFQGHDDSINIGIFSPDGNQILTSSWGGSIRLWEVSAAIYAYVPKQTLQEGVQLNQQQTIESRQLALQKLEEALNLYRTDNNSAKAAHTLLLMGNIHTNLGQFQTALDSYNQALPLSRQAGAKAEEAAILNSLGQLYNDLADPKTALEYHNQALPLLYELNDRGGAATTLKNIGDIEAATGQWKNAIDSYNKALIISRSAGDLATEATALSGIGSIYIASKDWSTALNAYNQSLQIYRYLKDQIKETTILNQIGKIYADSGQISQAQAYYNQALPLSKKLGYKTEEARILYNQAILNRQQNNLAAAQAEIETAIKIIESLRTQIGSQELRQSYFAQNQDYYQFYIDLLMELHKEKPNLGYDGQALEISERARARSLLEILTEAYADIRQGVDPQLLEQEQTLQQQLNDLDHRKYELTSGQYSETELTEIKQKIDNVITQLDQLQAQIRLTSPRYANLKYPQPLTLTEIQQQVLDDDTILLEYALGEDRSYLWAVTKNSINSYVLPKRSQIEATAQTLRQSLTSSAAHLETGIPLSQILLTPIASQIGNKRLLIVGDGVLQYIPFAALPLPSSPTTPLLVQNEIVTLPSASTIAIQRQQLQNRTPAAKTLAVLADPVFNLNDSRFESNSRQETPKTPDNEALNRAARNLGIGENATLFSRLKFTRTEAEKILALVPEIQELEALDFNASRTQATDPNLAQYQIVHFATHGLLDSVNPELSGIVLSLFNEKRETQDGFLRLHDIFNLNLPAELVVLSACQTGLGENVKGEGIIGLTRGFMYAGAKRVVVSLWSVNDIATSELMSKFYQNMLQSGQNPVTALREAQLEMWNSGQWQSPYYWAAFTVQGDWR
;
A
#
# COMPACT_ATOMS: atom_id res chain seq x y z
N MET A 1 48.16 7.46 -49.30
CA MET A 1 48.26 6.06 -48.85
C MET A 1 48.83 6.07 -47.43
N SER A 2 48.23 5.25 -46.57
CA SER A 2 48.57 4.94 -45.16
C SER A 2 48.59 6.09 -44.13
N SER A 3 47.51 6.19 -43.33
CA SER A 3 47.47 6.46 -41.87
C SER A 3 46.28 7.32 -41.38
N TRP A 4 45.05 7.05 -41.84
CA TRP A 4 43.82 7.62 -41.25
C TRP A 4 42.76 6.52 -41.23
N ASN A 5 42.59 5.81 -40.11
CA ASN A 5 41.38 5.02 -39.73
C ASN A 5 41.59 4.16 -38.47
N ALA A 6 41.82 4.78 -37.31
CA ALA A 6 41.74 4.06 -36.03
C ALA A 6 41.17 4.89 -34.85
N TYR A 7 41.15 6.23 -34.95
CA TYR A 7 40.61 7.08 -33.88
C TYR A 7 39.14 7.49 -34.05
N THR A 8 38.55 7.34 -35.23
CA THR A 8 37.17 7.80 -35.49
C THR A 8 36.09 6.76 -35.13
N VAL A 9 36.46 5.49 -34.94
CA VAL A 9 35.50 4.40 -34.61
C VAL A 9 35.31 4.20 -33.10
N VAL A 10 36.29 4.59 -32.28
CA VAL A 10 36.18 4.49 -30.81
C VAL A 10 35.35 5.65 -30.23
N SER A 11 35.40 6.85 -30.82
CA SER A 11 34.64 8.02 -30.34
C SER A 11 33.15 7.97 -30.68
N ILE A 12 32.77 7.37 -31.82
CA ILE A 12 31.34 7.21 -32.20
C ILE A 12 30.67 6.12 -31.34
N THR A 13 31.41 5.08 -30.94
CA THR A 13 30.89 4.02 -30.06
C THR A 13 30.76 4.50 -28.60
N LEU A 14 31.63 5.40 -28.14
CA LEU A 14 31.54 6.00 -26.80
C LEU A 14 30.43 7.07 -26.70
N ILE A 15 30.21 7.85 -27.77
CA ILE A 15 29.12 8.84 -27.83
C ILE A 15 27.75 8.15 -27.99
N ILE A 16 27.65 7.03 -28.72
CA ILE A 16 26.42 6.22 -28.78
C ILE A 16 26.15 5.50 -27.45
N SER A 17 27.18 5.07 -26.72
CA SER A 17 27.02 4.42 -25.41
C SER A 17 26.63 5.40 -24.29
N ILE A 18 27.09 6.66 -24.35
CA ILE A 18 26.67 7.71 -23.41
C ILE A 18 25.25 8.22 -23.73
N ARG A 19 24.88 8.32 -25.02
CA ARG A 19 23.50 8.63 -25.43
C ARG A 19 22.52 7.52 -25.05
N LEU A 20 22.90 6.25 -25.18
CA LEU A 20 22.08 5.12 -24.73
C LEU A 20 21.96 5.08 -23.20
N LEU A 21 23.01 5.41 -22.44
CA LEU A 21 22.92 5.49 -20.97
C LEU A 21 22.00 6.63 -20.49
N THR A 22 21.98 7.78 -21.18
CA THR A 22 21.11 8.91 -20.80
C THR A 22 19.66 8.69 -21.25
N THR A 23 19.41 8.08 -22.41
CA THR A 23 18.04 7.70 -22.80
C THR A 23 17.47 6.51 -22.01
N HIS A 24 18.31 5.62 -21.45
CA HIS A 24 17.83 4.55 -20.57
C HIS A 24 17.52 5.01 -19.14
N ILE A 25 18.10 6.13 -18.70
CA ILE A 25 17.74 6.75 -17.41
C ILE A 25 16.36 7.44 -17.49
N GLU A 26 15.92 7.88 -18.67
CA GLU A 26 14.57 8.43 -18.88
C GLU A 26 13.51 7.36 -19.23
N GLN A 27 13.89 6.14 -19.63
CA GLN A 27 12.93 5.14 -20.15
C GLN A 27 12.44 4.06 -19.18
N VAL A 28 12.96 3.97 -17.95
CA VAL A 28 12.44 3.01 -16.94
C VAL A 28 11.42 3.64 -15.98
N VAL A 29 11.17 4.95 -16.10
CA VAL A 29 10.01 5.65 -15.50
C VAL A 29 9.44 6.62 -16.53
N ALA A 30 9.04 6.10 -17.70
CA ALA A 30 8.29 6.87 -18.67
C ALA A 30 6.78 6.75 -18.36
N LEU A 31 6.28 7.62 -17.47
CA LEU A 31 4.91 8.11 -17.58
C LEU A 31 4.94 9.23 -18.63
N PRO A 32 4.44 9.04 -19.87
CA PRO A 32 4.61 10.04 -20.92
C PRO A 32 3.76 11.32 -20.74
N ASN A 33 2.92 11.41 -19.70
CA ASN A 33 1.94 12.48 -19.57
C ASN A 33 2.05 13.34 -18.29
N LEU A 34 3.21 13.39 -17.62
CA LEU A 34 3.44 14.33 -16.51
C LEU A 34 3.89 15.73 -16.95
N LYS A 35 4.11 15.97 -18.25
CA LYS A 35 4.45 17.32 -18.75
C LYS A 35 3.28 18.30 -18.77
N GLN A 36 2.03 17.85 -18.54
CA GLN A 36 0.86 18.70 -18.73
C GLN A 36 0.10 19.12 -17.47
N ASP A 37 0.46 18.65 -16.27
CA ASP A 37 -0.28 19.01 -15.04
C ASP A 37 0.58 19.53 -13.85
N VAL A 38 1.85 19.88 -14.07
CA VAL A 38 2.77 20.30 -12.97
C VAL A 38 3.32 21.72 -13.12
N SER A 39 2.84 22.54 -14.04
CA SER A 39 3.45 23.86 -14.32
C SER A 39 3.02 25.01 -13.38
N LYS A 40 2.59 24.74 -12.14
CA LYS A 40 2.15 25.81 -11.20
C LYS A 40 2.84 25.83 -9.83
N ASP A 41 3.97 25.13 -9.66
CA ASP A 41 4.64 25.01 -8.35
C ASP A 41 5.92 25.84 -8.19
N ASN A 42 6.05 26.95 -8.92
CA ASN A 42 6.68 28.14 -8.36
C ASN A 42 5.56 29.16 -8.26
N THR A 43 5.13 29.50 -7.03
CA THR A 43 4.15 30.55 -6.69
C THR A 43 4.10 31.62 -7.80
N GLN A 44 2.96 31.74 -8.50
CA GLN A 44 2.85 32.41 -9.80
C GLN A 44 3.77 33.65 -9.89
N PRO A 45 4.89 33.58 -10.63
CA PRO A 45 5.78 34.72 -10.73
C PRO A 45 5.01 35.88 -11.38
N ALA A 46 5.21 37.10 -10.87
CA ALA A 46 4.62 38.26 -11.52
C ALA A 46 5.17 38.30 -12.96
N LYS A 47 4.27 38.30 -13.94
CA LYS A 47 4.60 38.36 -15.36
C LYS A 47 4.38 39.78 -15.84
N PHE A 48 5.41 40.36 -16.46
CA PHE A 48 5.34 41.71 -16.99
C PHE A 48 5.11 41.57 -18.50
N GLN A 49 3.97 42.06 -18.98
CA GLN A 49 3.59 42.03 -20.38
C GLN A 49 3.57 43.46 -20.92
N GLY A 50 4.27 43.69 -22.04
CA GLY A 50 4.23 45.00 -22.71
C GLY A 50 5.36 45.24 -23.71
N HIS A 51 6.50 44.58 -23.59
CA HIS A 51 7.56 44.67 -24.59
C HIS A 51 7.29 43.74 -25.79
N GLU A 52 7.56 44.23 -27.00
CA GLU A 52 7.32 43.48 -28.26
C GLU A 52 8.59 42.82 -28.82
N ARG A 53 9.75 43.11 -28.21
CA ARG A 53 11.07 42.58 -28.61
C ARG A 53 11.95 42.30 -27.38
N ASP A 54 13.13 41.76 -27.64
CA ASP A 54 14.13 41.35 -26.65
C ASP A 54 14.40 42.46 -25.61
N ILE A 55 14.43 42.07 -24.34
CA ILE A 55 14.83 42.94 -23.23
C ILE A 55 16.34 43.13 -23.27
N THR A 56 16.81 44.37 -23.26
CA THR A 56 18.23 44.72 -23.32
C THR A 56 18.83 45.05 -21.97
N SER A 57 18.03 45.58 -21.04
CA SER A 57 18.42 45.78 -19.64
C SER A 57 17.21 45.63 -18.72
N ALA A 58 17.46 45.24 -17.47
CA ALA A 58 16.47 45.24 -16.41
C ALA A 58 17.17 45.56 -15.08
N GLU A 59 16.51 46.33 -14.22
CA GLU A 59 17.05 46.76 -12.93
C GLU A 59 15.91 46.94 -11.90
N PHE A 60 16.21 46.72 -10.62
CA PHE A 60 15.36 47.17 -9.51
C PHE A 60 15.69 48.62 -9.15
N SER A 61 14.70 49.39 -8.69
CA SER A 61 14.98 50.65 -8.02
C SER A 61 15.80 50.41 -6.75
N PRO A 62 16.55 51.42 -6.25
CA PRO A 62 17.39 51.28 -5.05
C PRO A 62 16.64 50.82 -3.79
N ASP A 63 15.34 51.10 -3.71
CA ASP A 63 14.45 50.67 -2.63
C ASP A 63 13.78 49.30 -2.88
N GLY A 64 14.01 48.69 -4.05
CA GLY A 64 13.48 47.39 -4.45
C GLY A 64 12.01 47.38 -4.89
N ASN A 65 11.30 48.51 -4.84
CA ASN A 65 9.84 48.55 -5.02
C ASN A 65 9.38 48.77 -6.47
N ARG A 66 10.29 49.08 -7.38
CA ARG A 66 10.00 49.30 -8.81
C ARG A 66 11.00 48.56 -9.66
N ILE A 67 10.59 48.22 -10.86
CA ILE A 67 11.42 47.54 -11.86
C ILE A 67 11.47 48.42 -13.09
N LEU A 68 12.66 48.59 -13.66
CA LEU A 68 12.87 49.29 -14.93
C LEU A 68 13.38 48.29 -15.96
N THR A 69 12.75 48.24 -17.13
CA THR A 69 13.18 47.38 -18.24
C THR A 69 13.36 48.19 -19.51
N ALA A 70 14.37 47.87 -20.31
CA ALA A 70 14.59 48.43 -21.65
C ALA A 70 14.45 47.35 -22.71
N SER A 71 13.94 47.69 -23.89
CA SER A 71 13.77 46.74 -24.98
C SER A 71 14.18 47.30 -26.34
N ARG A 72 14.50 46.36 -27.24
CA ARG A 72 14.73 46.62 -28.65
C ARG A 72 13.49 47.10 -29.43
N ASP A 73 12.33 47.12 -28.79
CA ASP A 73 11.13 47.76 -29.34
C ASP A 73 11.20 49.30 -29.33
N GLY A 74 12.23 49.87 -28.69
CA GLY A 74 12.48 51.31 -28.64
C GLY A 74 11.84 52.01 -27.44
N THR A 75 11.45 51.23 -26.43
CA THR A 75 10.89 51.75 -25.18
C THR A 75 11.63 51.23 -23.95
N ALA A 76 11.59 52.01 -22.88
CA ALA A 76 11.82 51.52 -21.53
C ALA A 76 10.53 51.62 -20.71
N HIS A 77 10.26 50.62 -19.87
CA HIS A 77 9.07 50.54 -19.04
C HIS A 77 9.45 50.56 -17.57
N LEU A 78 8.76 51.39 -16.79
CA LEU A 78 8.81 51.38 -15.33
C LEU A 78 7.58 50.63 -14.82
N TRP A 79 7.81 49.66 -13.95
CA TRP A 79 6.79 48.79 -13.37
C TRP A 79 6.81 48.88 -11.85
N ASP A 80 5.68 48.60 -11.22
CA ASP A 80 5.70 48.15 -9.82
C ASP A 80 6.07 46.66 -9.74
N THR A 81 6.40 46.16 -8.55
CA THR A 81 6.74 44.73 -8.34
C THR A 81 5.55 43.78 -8.51
N SER A 82 4.32 44.30 -8.65
CA SER A 82 3.12 43.50 -8.93
C SER A 82 2.90 43.27 -10.44
N GLY A 83 3.70 43.87 -11.31
CA GLY A 83 3.57 43.75 -12.76
C GLY A 83 2.78 44.88 -13.43
N ASN A 84 2.36 45.90 -12.69
CA ASN A 84 1.63 47.01 -13.27
C ASN A 84 2.61 48.03 -13.88
N LEU A 85 2.31 48.47 -15.09
CA LEU A 85 3.06 49.51 -15.77
C LEU A 85 2.77 50.88 -15.13
N ILE A 86 3.83 51.56 -14.69
CA ILE A 86 3.79 52.90 -14.09
C ILE A 86 4.02 53.97 -15.17
N ALA A 87 5.06 53.80 -15.99
CA ALA A 87 5.44 54.77 -17.03
C ALA A 87 6.17 54.11 -18.20
N VAL A 88 6.10 54.76 -19.37
CA VAL A 88 6.81 54.37 -20.60
C VAL A 88 7.71 55.52 -21.03
N PHE A 89 8.98 55.24 -21.26
CA PHE A 89 9.98 56.18 -21.77
C PHE A 89 10.29 55.84 -23.22
N GLN A 90 9.93 56.73 -24.13
CA GLN A 90 10.11 56.52 -25.57
C GLN A 90 11.00 57.62 -26.15
N GLY A 91 12.09 57.23 -26.80
CA GLY A 91 13.05 58.12 -27.44
C GLY A 91 13.32 57.77 -28.90
N HIS A 92 14.56 57.95 -29.36
CA HIS A 92 14.94 57.78 -30.77
C HIS A 92 15.64 56.43 -31.02
N GLY A 93 14.89 55.43 -31.46
CA GLY A 93 15.43 54.13 -31.91
C GLY A 93 15.40 53.07 -30.81
N THR A 94 16.29 52.07 -30.90
CA THR A 94 16.40 50.96 -29.95
C THR A 94 16.87 51.49 -28.59
N VAL A 95 16.20 51.11 -27.49
CA VAL A 95 16.76 51.36 -26.16
C VAL A 95 17.72 50.24 -25.83
N THR A 96 18.98 50.58 -25.57
CA THR A 96 20.05 49.61 -25.29
C THR A 96 20.25 49.39 -23.80
N SER A 97 20.01 50.42 -22.98
CA SER A 97 20.07 50.34 -21.52
C SER A 97 19.11 51.36 -20.88
N ALA A 98 18.64 51.05 -19.69
CA ALA A 98 17.92 51.96 -18.81
C ALA A 98 18.31 51.71 -17.35
N GLU A 99 18.53 52.79 -16.60
CA GLU A 99 19.08 52.76 -15.22
C GLU A 99 18.39 53.80 -14.32
N PHE A 100 18.26 53.49 -13.03
CA PHE A 100 17.83 54.45 -12.02
C PHE A 100 18.96 55.33 -11.50
N SER A 101 18.67 56.58 -11.15
CA SER A 101 19.56 57.33 -10.26
C SER A 101 19.68 56.61 -8.91
N PRO A 102 20.79 56.79 -8.16
CA PRO A 102 20.97 56.15 -6.84
C PRO A 102 19.91 56.50 -5.80
N ASP A 103 19.20 57.62 -5.97
CA ASP A 103 18.06 58.01 -5.13
C ASP A 103 16.69 57.53 -5.68
N GLY A 104 16.70 56.85 -6.83
CA GLY A 104 15.55 56.30 -7.53
C GLY A 104 14.61 57.34 -8.13
N LYS A 105 14.97 58.62 -8.22
CA LYS A 105 14.05 59.68 -8.66
C LYS A 105 14.14 60.03 -10.15
N GLN A 106 15.27 59.73 -10.77
CA GLN A 106 15.52 59.95 -12.19
C GLN A 106 15.79 58.62 -12.88
N ILE A 107 15.55 58.60 -14.19
CA ILE A 107 15.81 57.44 -15.05
C ILE A 107 16.66 57.90 -16.21
N LEU A 108 17.69 57.13 -16.54
CA LEU A 108 18.54 57.34 -17.70
C LEU A 108 18.23 56.24 -18.71
N THR A 109 17.98 56.60 -19.97
CA THR A 109 17.80 55.62 -21.06
C THR A 109 18.79 55.89 -22.18
N ALA A 110 19.58 54.90 -22.56
CA ALA A 110 20.45 54.94 -23.73
C ALA A 110 19.71 54.47 -24.98
N HIS A 111 19.76 55.28 -26.03
CA HIS A 111 19.21 54.99 -27.35
C HIS A 111 20.34 54.89 -28.38
N ASP A 112 20.01 54.36 -29.56
CA ASP A 112 20.96 54.25 -30.68
C ASP A 112 21.63 55.59 -31.06
N ARG A 113 21.03 56.74 -30.76
CA ARG A 113 21.53 58.07 -31.16
C ARG A 113 21.54 59.13 -30.04
N SER A 114 20.93 58.85 -28.90
CA SER A 114 20.83 59.82 -27.81
C SER A 114 20.81 59.12 -26.46
N VAL A 115 21.13 59.85 -25.40
CA VAL A 115 20.87 59.39 -24.04
C VAL A 115 19.88 60.36 -23.43
N ASN A 116 18.75 59.86 -22.93
CA ASN A 116 17.68 60.69 -22.40
C ASN A 116 17.63 60.53 -20.88
N LEU A 117 17.55 61.66 -20.18
CA LEU A 117 17.36 61.74 -18.74
C LEU A 117 15.91 62.12 -18.46
N TRP A 118 15.24 61.35 -17.60
CA TRP A 118 13.82 61.46 -17.30
C TRP A 118 13.58 61.58 -15.80
N ASP A 119 12.44 62.15 -15.44
CA ASP A 119 11.86 61.89 -14.12
C ASP A 119 11.09 60.55 -14.14
N THR A 120 10.76 60.03 -12.96
CA THR A 120 10.02 58.76 -12.82
C THR A 120 8.55 58.82 -13.26
N SER A 121 8.04 60.00 -13.62
CA SER A 121 6.68 60.16 -14.17
C SER A 121 6.64 60.10 -15.69
N GLY A 122 7.81 59.96 -16.36
CA GLY A 122 7.91 59.91 -17.82
C GLY A 122 8.24 61.25 -18.48
N ASN A 123 8.51 62.31 -17.72
CA ASN A 123 8.87 63.60 -18.30
C ASN A 123 10.37 63.64 -18.62
N LEU A 124 10.71 64.09 -19.83
CA LEU A 124 12.09 64.31 -20.26
C LEU A 124 12.68 65.51 -19.51
N ILE A 125 13.76 65.29 -18.77
CA ILE A 125 14.56 66.33 -18.09
C ILE A 125 15.57 66.92 -19.07
N ALA A 126 16.34 66.06 -19.75
CA ALA A 126 17.39 66.47 -20.68
C ALA A 126 17.70 65.38 -21.71
N GLU A 127 18.18 65.80 -22.88
CA GLU A 127 18.75 64.92 -23.90
C GLU A 127 20.27 65.14 -23.95
N LEU A 128 21.04 64.12 -23.59
CA LEU A 128 22.50 64.12 -23.53
C LEU A 128 23.04 63.60 -24.87
N ARG A 129 23.61 64.51 -25.67
CA ARG A 129 24.22 64.19 -26.98
C ARG A 129 25.71 64.50 -26.99
N GLY A 130 26.53 63.53 -27.41
CA GLY A 130 27.92 63.75 -27.77
C GLY A 130 28.10 64.41 -29.15
N ASN A 131 29.34 64.64 -29.55
CA ASN A 131 29.71 65.14 -30.88
C ASN A 131 29.75 63.96 -31.88
N GLN A 132 28.59 63.40 -32.24
CA GLN A 132 28.48 62.21 -33.09
C GLN A 132 28.53 62.51 -34.60
N THR A 133 28.98 61.54 -35.40
CA THR A 133 28.60 61.40 -36.81
C THR A 133 27.37 60.48 -36.94
N GLU A 134 26.59 60.59 -38.04
CA GLU A 134 25.37 59.78 -38.21
C GLU A 134 25.66 58.26 -38.10
N GLY A 135 25.12 57.62 -37.06
CA GLY A 135 25.17 56.15 -36.88
C GLY A 135 25.94 55.66 -35.64
N GLU A 136 26.51 56.55 -34.82
CA GLU A 136 27.27 56.18 -33.62
C GLU A 136 26.40 56.14 -32.35
N ARG A 137 26.42 55.02 -31.63
CA ARG A 137 25.62 54.81 -30.40
C ARG A 137 26.42 55.04 -29.13
N ALA A 138 25.73 55.33 -28.02
CA ALA A 138 26.37 55.32 -26.70
C ALA A 138 26.66 53.87 -26.29
N ASN A 139 27.90 53.56 -25.90
CA ASN A 139 28.28 52.21 -25.47
C ASN A 139 28.03 51.97 -23.98
N THR A 140 28.20 53.01 -23.15
CA THR A 140 27.95 52.96 -21.71
C THR A 140 27.24 54.23 -21.26
N VAL A 141 26.30 54.06 -20.34
CA VAL A 141 25.64 55.13 -19.60
C VAL A 141 25.55 54.70 -18.14
N GLU A 142 25.89 55.58 -17.20
CA GLU A 142 25.83 55.26 -15.76
C GLU A 142 25.69 56.53 -14.91
N PHE A 143 24.92 56.46 -13.82
CA PHE A 143 24.97 57.48 -12.78
C PHE A 143 26.17 57.26 -11.84
N SER A 144 26.82 58.33 -11.40
CA SER A 144 27.78 58.22 -10.32
C SER A 144 27.10 57.73 -9.04
N PRO A 145 27.74 56.90 -8.20
CA PRO A 145 27.14 56.39 -6.97
C PRO A 145 26.58 57.46 -6.02
N ASN A 146 27.14 58.68 -6.04
CA ASN A 146 26.63 59.81 -5.27
C ASN A 146 25.43 60.55 -5.90
N GLY A 147 24.98 60.13 -7.09
CA GLY A 147 23.83 60.68 -7.83
C GLY A 147 24.01 62.09 -8.39
N LYS A 148 25.26 62.58 -8.53
CA LYS A 148 25.54 63.96 -8.97
C LYS A 148 26.04 64.07 -10.39
N GLN A 149 26.59 63.00 -10.95
CA GLN A 149 27.18 62.99 -12.28
C GLN A 149 26.61 61.83 -13.09
N ILE A 150 26.65 61.97 -14.41
CA ILE A 150 26.32 60.90 -15.36
C ILE A 150 27.52 60.77 -16.28
N ILE A 151 27.93 59.53 -16.57
CA ILE A 151 28.91 59.23 -17.61
C ILE A 151 28.21 58.67 -18.84
N THR A 152 28.64 59.11 -20.01
CA THR A 152 28.21 58.54 -21.29
C THR A 152 29.41 58.37 -22.20
N THR A 153 29.52 57.23 -22.89
CA THR A 153 30.64 56.96 -23.82
C THR A 153 30.16 56.82 -25.25
N TRP A 154 30.88 57.47 -26.18
CA TRP A 154 30.68 57.29 -27.62
C TRP A 154 32.04 57.02 -28.28
N VAL A 155 32.14 55.90 -28.98
CA VAL A 155 33.37 55.45 -29.65
C VAL A 155 34.55 55.39 -28.66
N ASP A 156 35.41 56.41 -28.61
CA ASP A 156 36.63 56.52 -27.82
C ASP A 156 36.59 57.64 -26.76
N THR A 157 35.47 58.35 -26.65
CA THR A 157 35.33 59.58 -25.87
C THR A 157 34.34 59.40 -24.71
N ILE A 158 34.73 59.87 -23.53
CA ILE A 158 33.86 60.01 -22.35
C ILE A 158 33.30 61.44 -22.29
N TYR A 159 32.02 61.53 -21.96
CA TYR A 159 31.36 62.77 -21.59
C TYR A 159 30.80 62.62 -20.19
N LEU A 160 31.06 63.62 -19.35
CA LEU A 160 30.49 63.74 -18.02
C LEU A 160 29.44 64.83 -18.00
N TRP A 161 28.35 64.56 -17.30
CA TRP A 161 27.20 65.45 -17.18
C TRP A 161 26.80 65.61 -15.73
N ASP A 162 26.14 66.71 -15.37
CA ASP A 162 25.37 66.78 -14.13
C ASP A 162 23.98 66.15 -14.32
N THR A 163 23.29 65.89 -13.21
CA THR A 163 21.93 65.32 -13.22
C THR A 163 20.82 66.31 -13.60
N SER A 164 21.19 67.49 -14.14
CA SER A 164 20.28 68.42 -14.82
C SER A 164 20.51 68.43 -16.35
N GLY A 165 21.51 67.68 -16.83
CA GLY A 165 21.84 67.52 -18.25
C GLY A 165 22.90 68.49 -18.78
N ASN A 166 23.62 69.22 -17.91
CA ASN A 166 24.72 70.06 -18.36
C ASN A 166 26.01 69.26 -18.47
N ARG A 167 26.78 69.47 -19.54
CA ARG A 167 28.08 68.82 -19.74
C ARG A 167 29.13 69.41 -18.77
N LEU A 168 29.75 68.55 -17.98
CA LEU A 168 30.81 68.88 -17.01
C LEU A 168 32.21 68.74 -17.62
N ALA A 169 32.45 67.67 -18.37
CA ALA A 169 33.74 67.38 -18.99
C ALA A 169 33.59 66.52 -20.25
N GLU A 170 34.59 66.56 -21.13
CA GLU A 170 34.71 65.74 -22.34
C GLU A 170 36.19 65.42 -22.56
N PHE A 171 36.53 64.13 -22.69
CA PHE A 171 37.91 63.72 -22.94
C PHE A 171 37.99 62.38 -23.69
N GLN A 172 38.95 62.29 -24.62
CA GLN A 172 39.29 61.06 -25.34
C GLN A 172 40.14 60.15 -24.47
N THR A 173 39.86 58.85 -24.53
CA THR A 173 40.49 57.87 -23.62
C THR A 173 41.34 56.83 -24.35
N HIS A 174 40.72 56.06 -25.25
CA HIS A 174 41.33 54.94 -25.95
C HIS A 174 41.54 55.24 -27.44
N LYS A 175 42.25 54.34 -28.14
CA LYS A 175 42.43 54.42 -29.61
C LYS A 175 41.40 53.60 -30.39
N GLU A 176 40.75 52.68 -29.70
CA GLU A 176 39.70 51.80 -30.18
C GLU A 176 38.46 52.01 -29.30
N GLY A 177 37.35 51.34 -29.63
CA GLY A 177 36.08 51.47 -28.91
C GLY A 177 36.19 51.18 -27.41
N ILE A 178 35.45 51.96 -26.62
CA ILE A 178 35.21 51.68 -25.20
C ILE A 178 34.08 50.66 -25.09
N ASN A 179 34.33 49.54 -24.41
CA ASN A 179 33.36 48.48 -24.15
C ASN A 179 32.58 48.70 -22.85
N SER A 180 33.22 49.26 -21.84
CA SER A 180 32.62 49.57 -20.54
C SER A 180 33.30 50.77 -19.91
N ALA A 181 32.55 51.63 -19.24
CA ALA A 181 33.06 52.75 -18.45
C ALA A 181 32.22 52.94 -17.19
N ILE A 182 32.85 52.81 -16.02
CA ILE A 182 32.14 52.84 -14.74
C ILE A 182 32.75 53.83 -13.76
N PHE A 183 31.96 54.32 -12.80
CA PHE A 183 32.50 55.13 -11.70
C PHE A 183 33.14 54.27 -10.62
N SER A 184 34.12 54.83 -9.91
CA SER A 184 34.58 54.27 -8.63
C SER A 184 33.48 54.40 -7.57
N PRO A 185 33.46 53.54 -6.53
CA PRO A 185 32.46 53.62 -5.46
C PRO A 185 32.39 54.99 -4.75
N ASP A 186 33.50 55.74 -4.72
CA ASP A 186 33.56 57.10 -4.16
C ASP A 186 33.18 58.21 -5.17
N SER A 187 32.81 57.84 -6.40
CA SER A 187 32.44 58.72 -7.51
C SER A 187 33.54 59.67 -8.02
N ASN A 188 34.81 59.48 -7.63
CA ASN A 188 35.89 60.40 -7.97
C ASN A 188 36.74 59.95 -9.16
N GLN A 189 36.64 58.68 -9.56
CA GLN A 189 37.42 58.07 -10.62
C GLN A 189 36.51 57.34 -11.60
N ILE A 190 37.03 57.11 -12.81
CA ILE A 190 36.35 56.42 -13.90
C ILE A 190 37.25 55.31 -14.39
N LEU A 191 36.72 54.10 -14.51
CA LEU A 191 37.43 52.94 -15.05
C LEU A 191 36.86 52.58 -16.41
N THR A 192 37.71 52.54 -17.44
CA THR A 192 37.34 52.17 -18.80
C THR A 192 37.96 50.85 -19.22
N ALA A 193 37.23 50.06 -20.01
CA ALA A 193 37.70 48.85 -20.70
C ALA A 193 37.54 49.03 -22.21
N SER A 194 38.50 48.57 -23.01
CA SER A 194 38.52 48.84 -24.45
C SER A 194 38.99 47.66 -25.30
N ASP A 195 38.57 47.70 -26.56
CA ASP A 195 39.07 46.87 -27.67
C ASP A 195 40.57 47.04 -27.92
N ASP A 196 41.19 48.12 -27.42
CA ASP A 196 42.65 48.32 -27.46
C ASP A 196 43.45 47.38 -26.53
N LYS A 197 42.77 46.41 -25.90
CA LYS A 197 43.30 45.39 -24.99
C LYS A 197 43.75 45.93 -23.64
N THR A 198 43.35 47.14 -23.28
CA THR A 198 43.66 47.76 -21.99
C THR A 198 42.39 48.17 -21.24
N ALA A 199 42.48 48.14 -19.91
CA ALA A 199 41.62 48.95 -19.08
C ALA A 199 42.41 50.17 -18.56
N ARG A 200 41.74 51.28 -18.27
CA ARG A 200 42.39 52.52 -17.80
C ARG A 200 41.58 53.19 -16.71
N LEU A 201 42.28 53.75 -15.73
CA LEU A 201 41.69 54.50 -14.62
C LEU A 201 41.94 55.99 -14.82
N TRP A 202 40.90 56.79 -14.68
CA TRP A 202 40.90 58.23 -14.90
C TRP A 202 40.34 58.95 -13.68
N ASP A 203 40.71 60.21 -13.46
CA ASP A 203 39.92 61.09 -12.60
C ASP A 203 38.75 61.71 -13.36
N THR A 204 37.78 62.29 -12.64
CA THR A 204 36.60 62.96 -13.24
C THR A 204 36.95 64.25 -13.99
N SER A 205 38.19 64.72 -13.96
CA SER A 205 38.67 65.84 -14.77
C SER A 205 39.28 65.40 -16.11
N GLY A 206 39.40 64.08 -16.35
CA GLY A 206 39.94 63.49 -17.56
C GLY A 206 41.43 63.18 -17.52
N ASN A 207 42.08 63.24 -16.35
CA ASN A 207 43.49 62.84 -16.23
C ASN A 207 43.62 61.32 -16.08
N LEU A 208 44.53 60.72 -16.84
CA LEU A 208 44.87 59.30 -16.74
C LEU A 208 45.65 59.03 -15.44
N LEU A 209 45.14 58.14 -14.60
CA LEU A 209 45.75 57.72 -13.34
C LEU A 209 46.57 56.43 -13.50
N SER A 210 45.99 55.40 -14.13
CA SER A 210 46.63 54.07 -14.27
C SER A 210 46.22 53.38 -15.58
N VAL A 211 47.08 52.50 -16.09
CA VAL A 211 46.81 51.63 -17.26
C VAL A 211 46.98 50.17 -16.85
N PHE A 212 45.94 49.35 -17.03
CA PHE A 212 45.94 47.91 -16.77
C PHE A 212 46.26 47.17 -18.07
N GLN A 213 47.54 46.97 -18.32
CA GLN A 213 48.04 46.36 -19.55
C GLN A 213 48.46 44.90 -19.31
N GLY A 214 48.03 44.00 -20.20
CA GLY A 214 48.51 42.61 -20.21
C GLY A 214 47.58 41.61 -20.90
N HIS A 215 46.32 41.96 -21.17
CA HIS A 215 45.40 41.11 -21.93
C HIS A 215 45.85 40.97 -23.39
N GLU A 216 45.58 39.80 -23.99
CA GLU A 216 45.97 39.49 -25.38
C GLU A 216 44.81 39.71 -26.38
N GLY A 217 43.59 39.87 -25.89
CA GLY A 217 42.37 40.15 -26.64
C GLY A 217 41.65 41.41 -26.11
N SER A 218 40.49 41.72 -26.68
CA SER A 218 39.67 42.85 -26.23
C SER A 218 39.33 42.71 -24.75
N VAL A 219 39.37 43.81 -23.99
CA VAL A 219 38.90 43.84 -22.61
C VAL A 219 37.41 44.16 -22.65
N ILE A 220 36.59 43.19 -22.24
CA ILE A 220 35.13 43.25 -22.37
C ILE A 220 34.51 44.07 -21.25
N SER A 221 34.96 43.85 -20.01
CA SER A 221 34.51 44.61 -18.85
C SER A 221 35.65 44.85 -17.86
N ALA A 222 35.49 45.88 -17.04
CA ALA A 222 36.34 46.16 -15.89
C ALA A 222 35.48 46.66 -14.73
N GLU A 223 35.70 46.15 -13.53
CA GLU A 223 34.97 46.53 -12.32
C GLU A 223 35.91 46.84 -11.15
N PHE A 224 35.45 47.70 -10.23
CA PHE A 224 36.12 47.92 -8.94
C PHE A 224 35.72 46.85 -7.94
N SER A 225 36.65 46.49 -7.04
CA SER A 225 36.28 45.80 -5.81
C SER A 225 35.34 46.67 -4.96
N PRO A 226 34.52 46.09 -4.07
CA PRO A 226 33.60 46.86 -3.23
C PRO A 226 34.26 47.97 -2.40
N ASN A 227 35.54 47.80 -2.04
CA ASN A 227 36.33 48.79 -1.32
C ASN A 227 37.10 49.78 -2.22
N GLY A 228 36.97 49.68 -3.55
CA GLY A 228 37.59 50.54 -4.55
C GLY A 228 39.10 50.32 -4.78
N ASN A 229 39.75 49.38 -4.09
CA ASN A 229 41.22 49.26 -4.10
C ASN A 229 41.78 48.30 -5.16
N GLN A 230 40.95 47.42 -5.72
CA GLN A 230 41.34 46.44 -6.72
C GLN A 230 40.45 46.55 -7.94
N ILE A 231 40.99 46.13 -9.09
CA ILE A 231 40.27 46.10 -10.36
C ILE A 231 40.18 44.67 -10.85
N LEU A 232 39.03 44.25 -11.33
CA LEU A 232 38.83 42.97 -12.01
C LEU A 232 38.50 43.24 -13.48
N THR A 233 39.22 42.61 -14.40
CA THR A 233 38.99 42.74 -15.84
C THR A 233 38.65 41.39 -16.45
N THR A 234 37.82 41.40 -17.49
CA THR A 234 37.49 40.23 -18.31
C THR A 234 37.89 40.44 -19.76
N SER A 235 38.26 39.38 -20.47
CA SER A 235 38.74 39.48 -21.84
C SER A 235 38.38 38.29 -22.72
N GLU A 236 38.35 38.57 -24.03
CA GLU A 236 38.30 37.56 -25.09
C GLU A 236 39.52 36.62 -25.09
N ASP A 237 40.60 36.98 -24.39
CA ASP A 237 41.78 36.12 -24.20
C ASP A 237 41.53 34.90 -23.27
N LYS A 238 40.27 34.67 -22.88
CA LYS A 238 39.81 33.55 -22.04
C LYS A 238 40.24 33.66 -20.58
N THR A 239 40.66 34.85 -20.14
CA THR A 239 41.05 35.10 -18.76
C THR A 239 40.22 36.23 -18.14
N ALA A 240 40.01 36.12 -16.83
CA ALA A 240 39.77 37.28 -15.99
C ALA A 240 41.06 37.60 -15.21
N ARG A 241 41.30 38.87 -14.90
CA ARG A 241 42.52 39.30 -14.21
C ARG A 241 42.21 40.28 -13.10
N LEU A 242 42.86 40.07 -11.95
CA LEU A 242 42.78 40.93 -10.78
C LEU A 242 44.01 41.84 -10.73
N TRP A 243 43.81 43.12 -10.49
CA TRP A 243 44.84 44.15 -10.45
C TRP A 243 44.73 44.97 -9.17
N ASP A 244 45.82 45.58 -8.72
CA ASP A 244 45.74 46.70 -7.78
C ASP A 244 45.50 48.03 -8.52
N SER A 245 45.06 49.06 -7.81
CA SER A 245 44.75 50.38 -8.39
C SER A 245 45.94 51.08 -9.10
N SER A 246 47.17 50.62 -8.90
CA SER A 246 48.36 51.15 -9.58
C SER A 246 48.58 50.57 -10.99
N GLY A 247 47.79 49.58 -11.38
CA GLY A 247 47.94 48.87 -12.67
C GLY A 247 48.75 47.58 -12.57
N LYS A 248 49.16 47.15 -11.37
CA LYS A 248 49.92 45.91 -11.21
C LYS A 248 48.98 44.70 -11.19
N LEU A 249 49.31 43.71 -12.02
CA LEU A 249 48.63 42.42 -12.06
C LEU A 249 48.87 41.64 -10.75
N LEU A 250 47.79 41.23 -10.09
CA LEU A 250 47.80 40.42 -8.88
C LEU A 250 47.56 38.93 -9.19
N THR A 251 46.51 38.62 -9.94
CA THR A 251 46.06 37.24 -10.20
C THR A 251 45.50 37.09 -11.61
N VAL A 252 45.69 35.92 -12.22
CA VAL A 252 45.07 35.53 -13.51
C VAL A 252 44.15 34.33 -13.28
N PHE A 253 42.86 34.47 -13.57
CA PHE A 253 41.86 33.41 -13.54
C PHE A 253 41.72 32.80 -14.93
N GLN A 254 42.25 31.58 -15.09
CA GLN A 254 42.41 30.90 -16.38
C GLN A 254 41.80 29.49 -16.38
N GLY A 255 41.63 28.91 -17.57
CA GLY A 255 41.12 27.54 -17.74
C GLY A 255 39.74 27.45 -18.39
N TYR A 256 39.23 28.54 -18.97
CA TYR A 256 38.08 28.53 -19.85
C TYR A 256 38.50 28.25 -21.30
N ASP A 257 37.66 27.54 -22.05
CA ASP A 257 37.90 27.26 -23.47
C ASP A 257 37.49 28.43 -24.38
N ASN A 258 36.71 29.38 -23.86
CA ASN A 258 36.16 30.55 -24.55
C ASN A 258 36.41 31.83 -23.73
N GLY A 259 36.16 32.99 -24.34
CA GLY A 259 36.31 34.30 -23.68
C GLY A 259 35.53 34.39 -22.37
N VAL A 260 36.10 35.03 -21.36
CA VAL A 260 35.39 35.31 -20.10
C VAL A 260 34.59 36.58 -20.31
N THR A 261 33.27 36.47 -20.18
CA THR A 261 32.34 37.58 -20.50
C THR A 261 31.72 38.20 -19.27
N SER A 262 31.82 37.55 -18.12
CA SER A 262 31.37 38.08 -16.84
C SER A 262 32.34 37.65 -15.74
N ALA A 263 32.73 38.60 -14.91
CA ALA A 263 33.42 38.36 -13.66
C ALA A 263 32.90 39.37 -12.63
N GLU A 264 32.69 38.92 -11.39
CA GLU A 264 32.12 39.73 -10.32
C GLU A 264 32.82 39.41 -8.99
N PHE A 265 33.16 40.44 -8.20
CA PHE A 265 33.52 40.29 -6.80
C PHE A 265 32.34 39.85 -5.95
N SER A 266 32.57 38.96 -4.98
CA SER A 266 31.63 38.79 -3.88
C SER A 266 31.42 40.13 -3.14
N PRO A 267 30.26 40.34 -2.47
CA PRO A 267 29.99 41.60 -1.76
C PRO A 267 31.04 41.98 -0.69
N ASP A 268 31.75 40.99 -0.14
CA ASP A 268 32.86 41.19 0.80
C ASP A 268 34.23 41.40 0.14
N GLY A 269 34.32 41.25 -1.19
CA GLY A 269 35.52 41.39 -2.01
C GLY A 269 36.51 40.23 -1.95
N ASN A 270 36.17 39.12 -1.28
CA ASN A 270 37.13 38.03 -1.01
C ASN A 270 37.08 36.88 -2.03
N GLN A 271 36.04 36.81 -2.86
CA GLN A 271 35.84 35.76 -3.85
C GLN A 271 35.51 36.39 -5.20
N ILE A 272 35.80 35.65 -6.27
CA ILE A 272 35.50 36.06 -7.64
C ILE A 272 34.60 34.99 -8.26
N LEU A 273 33.51 35.40 -8.90
CA LEU A 273 32.67 34.54 -9.70
C LEU A 273 32.91 34.84 -11.18
N THR A 274 33.19 33.84 -11.99
CA THR A 274 33.37 34.01 -13.44
C THR A 274 32.45 33.10 -14.24
N ALA A 275 32.05 33.58 -15.42
CA ALA A 275 31.28 32.83 -16.41
C ALA A 275 31.76 33.12 -17.83
N SER A 276 31.53 32.18 -18.75
CA SER A 276 31.95 32.27 -20.15
C SER A 276 30.78 31.98 -21.07
N LEU A 277 30.51 32.90 -22.01
CA LEU A 277 29.37 32.89 -22.94
C LEU A 277 29.13 31.57 -23.70
N TYR A 278 30.17 30.74 -23.86
CA TYR A 278 30.09 29.42 -24.53
C TYR A 278 30.67 28.28 -23.68
N GLY A 279 31.02 28.54 -22.42
CA GLY A 279 31.47 27.52 -21.47
C GLY A 279 30.27 26.94 -20.71
N THR A 280 30.25 25.63 -20.48
CA THR A 280 29.14 24.96 -19.76
C THR A 280 29.22 25.12 -18.24
N THR A 281 30.13 25.95 -17.72
CA THR A 281 30.38 26.09 -16.28
C THR A 281 30.58 27.54 -15.87
N ALA A 282 30.08 27.88 -14.68
CA ALA A 282 30.55 29.03 -13.91
C ALA A 282 31.54 28.54 -12.85
N ARG A 283 32.48 29.39 -12.45
CA ARG A 283 33.49 29.03 -11.44
C ARG A 283 33.59 30.10 -10.37
N LEU A 284 33.65 29.64 -9.13
CA LEU A 284 33.92 30.44 -7.95
C LEU A 284 35.39 30.29 -7.56
N TRP A 285 36.07 31.42 -7.34
CA TRP A 285 37.50 31.50 -7.07
C TRP A 285 37.74 32.25 -5.77
N ASP A 286 38.85 31.95 -5.08
CA ASP A 286 39.43 32.91 -4.16
C ASP A 286 40.29 33.93 -4.92
N THR A 287 40.64 35.05 -4.28
CA THR A 287 41.46 36.12 -4.90
C THR A 287 42.89 35.68 -5.25
N SER A 288 43.35 34.51 -4.78
CA SER A 288 44.65 33.93 -5.13
C SER A 288 44.63 33.16 -6.45
N GLY A 289 43.45 32.90 -7.02
CA GLY A 289 43.27 32.18 -8.28
C GLY A 289 42.96 30.68 -8.10
N LYS A 290 42.66 30.23 -6.88
CA LYS A 290 42.24 28.85 -6.63
C LYS A 290 40.74 28.70 -6.91
N ILE A 291 40.38 27.66 -7.67
CA ILE A 291 38.98 27.27 -7.86
C ILE A 291 38.46 26.71 -6.53
N LEU A 292 37.40 27.34 -6.00
CA LEU A 292 36.64 26.85 -4.86
C LEU A 292 35.55 25.89 -5.33
N ILE A 293 34.81 26.25 -6.37
CA ILE A 293 33.67 25.48 -6.91
C ILE A 293 33.63 25.61 -8.43
N GLU A 294 33.34 24.48 -9.09
CA GLU A 294 32.92 24.47 -10.50
C GLU A 294 31.44 24.11 -10.58
N ILE A 295 30.62 25.09 -10.97
CA ILE A 295 29.15 24.98 -11.00
C ILE A 295 28.75 24.37 -12.35
N ARG A 296 28.11 23.20 -12.29
CA ARG A 296 27.67 22.41 -13.45
C ARG A 296 26.17 22.13 -13.32
N GLY A 297 25.38 22.46 -14.33
CA GLY A 297 23.92 22.23 -14.30
C GLY A 297 23.18 22.59 -15.58
N HIS A 298 23.63 23.62 -16.30
CA HIS A 298 23.01 24.02 -17.56
C HIS A 298 23.35 23.06 -18.71
N GLN A 299 22.40 22.87 -19.62
CA GLN A 299 22.60 22.08 -20.85
C GLN A 299 23.35 22.86 -21.95
N PHE A 300 23.33 24.19 -21.85
CA PHE A 300 24.00 25.13 -22.76
C PHE A 300 25.00 26.02 -21.98
N GLY A 301 25.71 26.89 -22.70
CA GLY A 301 26.74 27.76 -22.11
C GLY A 301 26.18 28.69 -21.03
N VAL A 302 26.90 28.85 -19.93
CA VAL A 302 26.53 29.75 -18.83
C VAL A 302 26.85 31.18 -19.24
N THR A 303 25.82 31.91 -19.65
CA THR A 303 25.93 33.28 -20.19
C THR A 303 26.24 34.30 -19.09
N SER A 304 25.77 34.06 -17.86
CA SER A 304 26.00 34.93 -16.72
C SER A 304 25.94 34.17 -15.39
N ALA A 305 26.63 34.70 -14.39
CA ALA A 305 26.56 34.24 -13.01
C ALA A 305 26.67 35.44 -12.07
N LYS A 306 25.79 35.51 -11.05
CA LYS A 306 25.64 36.66 -10.13
C LYS A 306 25.61 36.22 -8.68
N PHE A 307 26.24 36.99 -7.79
CA PHE A 307 26.08 36.79 -6.35
C PHE A 307 24.76 37.38 -5.87
N SER A 308 24.19 36.79 -4.81
CA SER A 308 23.20 37.49 -4.00
C SER A 308 23.86 38.65 -3.23
N PRO A 309 23.11 39.69 -2.83
CA PRO A 309 23.66 40.83 -2.09
C PRO A 309 24.35 40.48 -0.76
N ASP A 310 23.96 39.36 -0.13
CA ASP A 310 24.58 38.83 1.08
C ASP A 310 25.81 37.94 0.81
N GLY A 311 26.11 37.64 -0.46
CA GLY A 311 27.22 36.80 -0.90
C GLY A 311 27.05 35.30 -0.61
N ARG A 312 25.87 34.85 -0.19
CA ARG A 312 25.64 33.45 0.25
C ARG A 312 25.07 32.55 -0.84
N ARG A 313 24.61 33.12 -1.95
CA ARG A 313 23.97 32.41 -3.06
C ARG A 313 24.52 32.87 -4.39
N ILE A 314 24.39 32.00 -5.39
CA ILE A 314 24.80 32.26 -6.76
C ILE A 314 23.62 31.97 -7.68
N LEU A 315 23.29 32.91 -8.56
CA LEU A 315 22.34 32.72 -9.65
C LEU A 315 23.13 32.47 -10.94
N THR A 316 22.86 31.36 -11.63
CA THR A 316 23.44 31.08 -12.95
C THR A 316 22.39 31.10 -14.05
N LEU A 317 22.76 31.64 -15.21
CA LEU A 317 21.94 31.74 -16.41
C LEU A 317 22.66 31.04 -17.56
N GLY A 318 21.95 30.24 -18.36
CA GLY A 318 22.56 29.57 -19.52
C GLY A 318 21.57 28.91 -20.48
N ASP A 319 20.42 28.50 -19.98
CA ASP A 319 19.30 27.97 -20.78
C ASP A 319 17.99 28.70 -20.41
N SER A 320 16.83 28.08 -20.62
CA SER A 320 15.53 28.64 -20.26
C SER A 320 15.21 28.56 -18.76
N THR A 321 16.08 27.93 -17.96
CA THR A 321 15.84 27.65 -16.53
C THR A 321 16.99 28.20 -15.68
N PRO A 322 16.85 29.40 -15.10
CA PRO A 322 17.80 29.91 -14.12
C PRO A 322 17.94 28.93 -12.94
N LEU A 323 19.15 28.82 -12.41
CA LEU A 323 19.48 27.92 -11.29
C LEU A 323 20.05 28.72 -10.12
N LEU A 324 19.58 28.44 -8.90
CA LEU A 324 20.07 29.04 -7.67
C LEU A 324 20.93 28.05 -6.90
N TRP A 325 22.11 28.47 -6.48
CA TRP A 325 23.08 27.66 -5.77
C TRP A 325 23.47 28.29 -4.44
N ASP A 326 23.89 27.47 -3.49
CA ASP A 326 24.68 27.97 -2.36
C ASP A 326 26.17 28.09 -2.73
N ILE A 327 26.94 28.77 -1.88
CA ILE A 327 28.41 28.89 -2.01
C ILE A 327 29.17 27.59 -1.66
N SER A 328 28.48 26.46 -1.47
CA SER A 328 29.08 25.12 -1.36
C SER A 328 28.88 24.29 -2.64
N GLY A 329 28.06 24.76 -3.57
CA GLY A 329 27.78 24.13 -4.87
C GLY A 329 26.52 23.28 -4.87
N ASN A 330 25.68 23.36 -3.84
CA ASN A 330 24.39 22.67 -3.81
C ASN A 330 23.33 23.48 -4.54
N LEU A 331 22.51 22.82 -5.37
CA LEU A 331 21.37 23.44 -6.02
C LEU A 331 20.25 23.67 -5.01
N LEU A 332 19.79 24.91 -4.89
CA LEU A 332 18.76 25.34 -3.94
C LEU A 332 17.38 25.50 -4.60
N ALA A 333 17.31 25.88 -5.88
CA ALA A 333 16.06 26.06 -6.60
C ALA A 333 16.26 26.05 -8.13
N GLU A 334 15.20 25.71 -8.85
CA GLU A 334 15.08 25.82 -10.32
C GLU A 334 13.93 26.78 -10.68
N PHE A 335 14.18 27.76 -11.55
CA PHE A 335 13.17 28.75 -11.93
C PHE A 335 12.53 28.40 -13.29
N GLN A 336 11.58 27.47 -13.27
CA GLN A 336 10.99 26.96 -14.52
C GLN A 336 9.91 27.88 -15.12
N GLY A 337 9.96 28.02 -16.43
CA GLY A 337 8.78 28.34 -17.25
C GLY A 337 8.99 29.38 -18.34
N HIS A 338 10.16 29.97 -18.51
CA HIS A 338 10.45 30.75 -19.71
C HIS A 338 10.53 29.81 -20.93
N ASP A 339 10.05 30.27 -22.08
CA ASP A 339 10.04 29.48 -23.32
C ASP A 339 11.33 29.65 -24.15
N ASP A 340 12.07 30.74 -23.88
CA ASP A 340 13.31 31.11 -24.55
C ASP A 340 14.48 31.21 -23.56
N SER A 341 15.71 31.18 -24.08
CA SER A 341 16.93 31.35 -23.27
C SER A 341 16.93 32.68 -22.52
N ILE A 342 17.39 32.61 -21.27
CA ILE A 342 17.46 33.76 -20.36
C ILE A 342 18.68 34.60 -20.69
N ASN A 343 18.47 35.92 -20.75
CA ASN A 343 19.54 36.88 -21.03
C ASN A 343 19.86 37.80 -19.85
N ILE A 344 18.90 38.06 -18.95
CA ILE A 344 19.11 38.87 -17.74
C ILE A 344 18.57 38.11 -16.52
N GLY A 345 19.30 38.19 -15.42
CA GLY A 345 18.93 37.63 -14.13
C GLY A 345 19.61 38.42 -13.02
N ILE A 346 18.81 39.05 -12.16
CA ILE A 346 19.30 39.94 -11.10
C ILE A 346 18.56 39.68 -9.79
N PHE A 347 19.23 39.91 -8.67
CA PHE A 347 18.60 39.92 -7.34
C PHE A 347 18.02 41.30 -7.03
N SER A 348 16.95 41.34 -6.24
CA SER A 348 16.53 42.56 -5.55
C SER A 348 17.60 43.01 -4.55
N PRO A 349 17.64 44.30 -4.15
CA PRO A 349 18.65 44.81 -3.22
C PRO A 349 18.72 44.07 -1.86
N ASP A 350 17.59 43.51 -1.41
CA ASP A 350 17.50 42.71 -0.18
C ASP A 350 17.79 41.20 -0.40
N GLY A 351 17.94 40.75 -1.65
CA GLY A 351 18.19 39.36 -2.03
C GLY A 351 16.99 38.42 -1.92
N ASN A 352 15.79 38.94 -1.62
CA ASN A 352 14.59 38.13 -1.42
C ASN A 352 13.90 37.78 -2.74
N GLN A 353 14.10 38.58 -3.79
CA GLN A 353 13.51 38.38 -5.10
C GLN A 353 14.57 38.24 -6.19
N ILE A 354 14.19 37.57 -7.29
CA ILE A 354 14.99 37.50 -8.51
C ILE A 354 14.12 37.95 -9.68
N LEU A 355 14.64 38.84 -10.52
CA LEU A 355 14.02 39.22 -11.79
C LEU A 355 14.76 38.52 -12.93
N THR A 356 14.04 37.85 -13.82
CA THR A 356 14.62 37.23 -15.02
C THR A 356 13.91 37.62 -16.30
N SER A 357 14.67 37.83 -17.37
CA SER A 357 14.13 38.06 -18.71
C SER A 357 14.68 37.09 -19.76
N SER A 358 13.86 36.77 -20.76
CA SER A 358 14.28 35.96 -21.91
C SER A 358 14.49 36.81 -23.18
N TRP A 359 15.24 36.25 -24.13
CA TRP A 359 15.36 36.82 -25.47
C TRP A 359 14.00 36.99 -26.19
N GLY A 360 12.98 36.22 -25.82
CA GLY A 360 11.61 36.34 -26.32
C GLY A 360 10.76 37.45 -25.69
N GLY A 361 11.34 38.33 -24.86
CA GLY A 361 10.63 39.46 -24.23
C GLY A 361 9.83 39.10 -22.98
N SER A 362 9.88 37.85 -22.50
CA SER A 362 9.24 37.43 -21.25
C SER A 362 10.03 37.93 -20.05
N ILE A 363 9.37 38.59 -19.09
CA ILE A 363 9.96 39.06 -17.83
C ILE A 363 9.19 38.44 -16.66
N ARG A 364 9.92 37.95 -15.66
CA ARG A 364 9.36 37.26 -14.48
C ARG A 364 10.06 37.64 -13.19
N LEU A 365 9.28 37.87 -12.15
CA LEU A 365 9.75 38.10 -10.79
C LEU A 365 9.48 36.88 -9.91
N TRP A 366 10.50 36.41 -9.21
CA TRP A 366 10.49 35.20 -8.39
C TRP A 366 10.79 35.52 -6.93
N GLU A 367 10.02 34.94 -6.02
CA GLU A 367 10.36 34.93 -4.59
C GLU A 367 11.36 33.81 -4.28
N VAL A 368 12.52 34.16 -3.75
CA VAL A 368 13.62 33.20 -3.56
C VAL A 368 13.28 32.16 -2.50
N SER A 369 12.68 32.58 -1.38
CA SER A 369 12.29 31.69 -0.29
C SER A 369 11.23 30.68 -0.74
N ALA A 370 10.25 31.12 -1.53
CA ALA A 370 9.20 30.27 -2.09
C ALA A 370 9.77 29.23 -3.07
N ALA A 371 10.69 29.64 -3.95
CA ALA A 371 11.33 28.73 -4.90
C ALA A 371 12.18 27.65 -4.21
N ILE A 372 12.91 28.01 -3.15
CA ILE A 372 13.64 27.03 -2.33
C ILE A 372 12.67 26.08 -1.63
N TYR A 373 11.62 26.64 -1.01
CA TYR A 373 10.63 25.84 -0.29
C TYR A 373 9.92 24.83 -1.20
N ALA A 374 9.62 25.20 -2.46
CA ALA A 374 9.02 24.30 -3.44
C ALA A 374 9.98 23.20 -3.94
N TYR A 375 11.30 23.47 -3.94
CA TYR A 375 12.30 22.54 -4.45
C TYR A 375 12.68 21.44 -3.45
N VAL A 376 12.77 21.77 -2.15
CA VAL A 376 13.21 20.83 -1.10
C VAL A 376 12.39 19.52 -1.08
N PRO A 377 11.04 19.54 -1.06
CA PRO A 377 10.24 18.30 -1.04
C PRO A 377 10.49 17.42 -2.28
N LYS A 378 10.70 18.04 -3.44
CA LYS A 378 11.00 17.34 -4.71
C LYS A 378 12.35 16.63 -4.64
N GLN A 379 13.38 17.31 -4.14
CA GLN A 379 14.71 16.72 -3.97
C GLN A 379 14.67 15.55 -2.97
N THR A 380 14.03 15.75 -1.82
CA THR A 380 13.93 14.71 -0.78
C THR A 380 13.20 13.46 -1.28
N LEU A 381 12.13 13.65 -2.07
CA LEU A 381 11.44 12.56 -2.75
C LEU A 381 12.37 11.80 -3.72
N GLN A 382 13.15 12.51 -4.54
CA GLN A 382 14.09 11.91 -5.49
C GLN A 382 15.20 11.11 -4.80
N GLU A 383 15.74 11.62 -3.70
CA GLU A 383 16.71 10.88 -2.87
C GLU A 383 16.12 9.57 -2.35
N GLY A 384 14.87 9.60 -1.85
CA GLY A 384 14.14 8.40 -1.43
C GLY A 384 13.97 7.38 -2.56
N VAL A 385 13.61 7.84 -3.76
CA VAL A 385 13.47 6.98 -4.95
C VAL A 385 14.82 6.37 -5.35
N GLN A 386 15.91 7.13 -5.37
CA GLN A 386 17.24 6.63 -5.71
C GLN A 386 17.76 5.60 -4.70
N LEU A 387 17.49 5.81 -3.41
CA LEU A 387 17.82 4.83 -2.37
C LEU A 387 17.05 3.52 -2.60
N ASN A 388 15.74 3.59 -2.91
CA ASN A 388 14.95 2.39 -3.18
C ASN A 388 15.46 1.61 -4.41
N GLN A 389 16.00 2.29 -5.43
CA GLN A 389 16.59 1.65 -6.62
C GLN A 389 17.81 0.76 -6.32
N GLN A 390 18.45 0.90 -5.16
CA GLN A 390 19.57 0.05 -4.76
C GLN A 390 19.11 -1.36 -4.31
N GLN A 391 17.81 -1.56 -4.07
CA GLN A 391 17.15 -2.85 -3.80
C GLN A 391 17.68 -3.65 -2.60
N THR A 392 18.51 -3.06 -1.73
CA THR A 392 18.94 -3.67 -0.46
C THR A 392 18.00 -3.29 0.67
N ILE A 393 17.93 -4.11 1.72
CA ILE A 393 17.11 -3.82 2.92
C ILE A 393 17.50 -2.46 3.52
N GLU A 394 18.81 -2.21 3.70
CA GLU A 394 19.32 -0.96 4.27
C GLU A 394 18.93 0.25 3.41
N SER A 395 19.09 0.15 2.09
CA SER A 395 18.71 1.21 1.16
C SER A 395 17.21 1.51 1.16
N ARG A 396 16.36 0.48 1.30
CA ARG A 396 14.90 0.65 1.41
C ARG A 396 14.48 1.28 2.72
N GLN A 397 15.15 0.96 3.82
CA GLN A 397 14.90 1.61 5.11
C GLN A 397 15.29 3.08 5.07
N LEU A 398 16.43 3.42 4.48
CA LEU A 398 16.83 4.82 4.26
C LEU A 398 15.87 5.53 3.28
N ALA A 399 15.40 4.84 2.25
CA ALA A 399 14.40 5.36 1.33
C ALA A 399 13.11 5.73 2.06
N LEU A 400 12.60 4.86 2.92
CA LEU A 400 11.40 5.13 3.72
C LEU A 400 11.58 6.35 4.63
N GLN A 401 12.75 6.53 5.25
CA GLN A 401 13.04 7.74 6.05
C GLN A 401 12.96 9.00 5.20
N LYS A 402 13.54 8.98 4.00
CA LYS A 402 13.49 10.12 3.07
C LYS A 402 12.09 10.38 2.53
N LEU A 403 11.31 9.33 2.24
CA LEU A 403 9.93 9.49 1.80
C LEU A 403 9.04 10.06 2.91
N GLU A 404 9.28 9.69 4.17
CA GLU A 404 8.58 10.27 5.32
C GLU A 404 8.89 11.77 5.49
N GLU A 405 10.16 12.16 5.34
CA GLU A 405 10.58 13.57 5.31
C GLU A 405 9.84 14.33 4.18
N ALA A 406 9.82 13.78 2.96
CA ALA A 406 9.13 14.38 1.82
C ALA A 406 7.61 14.48 2.04
N LEU A 407 6.99 13.44 2.60
CA LEU A 407 5.55 13.39 2.88
C LEU A 407 5.14 14.51 3.85
N ASN A 408 5.91 14.69 4.93
CA ASN A 408 5.64 15.74 5.90
C ASN A 408 5.75 17.14 5.27
N LEU A 409 6.74 17.34 4.40
CA LEU A 409 6.89 18.60 3.67
C LEU A 409 5.71 18.85 2.69
N TYR A 410 5.28 17.85 1.92
CA TYR A 410 4.12 17.99 1.03
C TYR A 410 2.80 18.19 1.77
N ARG A 411 2.67 17.62 2.99
CA ARG A 411 1.52 17.90 3.86
C ARG A 411 1.52 19.34 4.35
N THR A 412 2.67 19.89 4.75
CA THR A 412 2.76 21.30 5.16
C THR A 412 2.49 22.26 4.01
N ASP A 413 2.82 21.87 2.78
CA ASP A 413 2.55 22.62 1.55
C ASP A 413 1.11 22.45 1.02
N ASN A 414 0.28 21.63 1.68
CA ASN A 414 -1.06 21.24 1.22
C ASN A 414 -1.09 20.63 -0.20
N ASN A 415 0.02 20.02 -0.64
CA ASN A 415 0.11 19.38 -1.95
C ASN A 415 -0.38 17.92 -1.87
N SER A 416 -1.71 17.75 -1.84
CA SER A 416 -2.36 16.44 -1.68
C SER A 416 -1.98 15.42 -2.76
N ALA A 417 -1.73 15.85 -4.00
CA ALA A 417 -1.32 14.96 -5.09
C ALA A 417 0.07 14.36 -4.84
N LYS A 418 1.05 15.19 -4.47
CA LYS A 418 2.41 14.73 -4.15
C LYS A 418 2.48 13.94 -2.85
N ALA A 419 1.67 14.30 -1.85
CA ALA A 419 1.52 13.51 -0.64
C ALA A 419 0.97 12.10 -0.96
N ALA A 420 -0.06 12.00 -1.80
CA ALA A 420 -0.61 10.72 -2.26
C ALA A 420 0.42 9.88 -3.02
N HIS A 421 1.17 10.49 -3.94
CA HIS A 421 2.25 9.81 -4.67
C HIS A 421 3.35 9.30 -3.73
N THR A 422 3.72 10.08 -2.71
CA THR A 422 4.75 9.68 -1.73
C THR A 422 4.29 8.48 -0.91
N LEU A 423 3.02 8.49 -0.46
CA LEU A 423 2.41 7.36 0.24
C LEU A 423 2.29 6.11 -0.64
N LEU A 424 1.97 6.25 -1.93
CA LEU A 424 1.99 5.14 -2.89
C LEU A 424 3.38 4.49 -2.97
N LEU A 425 4.44 5.29 -3.06
CA LEU A 425 5.82 4.76 -3.07
C LEU A 425 6.18 4.04 -1.77
N MET A 426 5.82 4.62 -0.63
CA MET A 426 6.02 3.97 0.68
C MET A 426 5.26 2.65 0.78
N GLY A 427 3.99 2.61 0.36
CA GLY A 427 3.20 1.39 0.35
C GLY A 427 3.80 0.30 -0.54
N ASN A 428 4.32 0.68 -1.72
CA ASN A 428 5.02 -0.25 -2.61
C ASN A 428 6.30 -0.81 -1.96
N ILE A 429 7.07 0.02 -1.23
CA ILE A 429 8.26 -0.43 -0.49
C ILE A 429 7.88 -1.37 0.65
N HIS A 430 6.86 -1.03 1.44
CA HIS A 430 6.36 -1.88 2.52
C HIS A 430 5.88 -3.24 2.00
N THR A 431 5.18 -3.27 0.86
CA THR A 431 4.76 -4.52 0.18
C THR A 431 5.98 -5.38 -0.16
N ASN A 432 7.03 -4.78 -0.73
CA ASN A 432 8.28 -5.49 -1.08
C ASN A 432 9.06 -6.00 0.14
N LEU A 433 8.88 -5.40 1.31
CA LEU A 433 9.47 -5.84 2.58
C LEU A 433 8.61 -6.88 3.31
N GLY A 434 7.44 -7.24 2.77
CA GLY A 434 6.47 -8.13 3.43
C GLY A 434 5.68 -7.48 4.56
N GLN A 435 5.74 -6.14 4.67
CA GLN A 435 5.04 -5.35 5.69
C GLN A 435 3.64 -4.99 5.17
N PHE A 436 2.81 -6.01 4.93
CA PHE A 436 1.54 -5.86 4.22
C PHE A 436 0.55 -4.89 4.89
N GLN A 437 0.51 -4.88 6.22
CA GLN A 437 -0.37 -3.95 6.94
C GLN A 437 0.04 -2.49 6.75
N THR A 438 1.33 -2.17 6.94
CA THR A 438 1.82 -0.79 6.74
C THR A 438 1.68 -0.35 5.28
N ALA A 439 1.79 -1.29 4.33
CA ALA A 439 1.49 -1.02 2.93
C ALA A 439 0.01 -0.65 2.73
N LEU A 440 -0.91 -1.44 3.30
CA LEU A 440 -2.34 -1.19 3.25
C LEU A 440 -2.68 0.19 3.84
N ASP A 441 -2.13 0.51 5.01
CA ASP A 441 -2.33 1.79 5.69
C ASP A 441 -1.85 2.96 4.83
N SER A 442 -0.71 2.80 4.15
CA SER A 442 -0.16 3.81 3.24
C SER A 442 -1.08 4.04 2.04
N TYR A 443 -1.57 2.97 1.40
CA TYR A 443 -2.49 3.07 0.26
C TYR A 443 -3.85 3.64 0.65
N ASN A 444 -4.38 3.26 1.81
CA ASN A 444 -5.64 3.77 2.34
C ASN A 444 -5.56 5.27 2.69
N GLN A 445 -4.39 5.76 3.10
CA GLN A 445 -4.14 7.20 3.23
C GLN A 445 -3.98 7.90 1.87
N ALA A 446 -3.35 7.23 0.90
CA ALA A 446 -3.06 7.81 -0.41
C ALA A 446 -4.31 7.99 -1.29
N LEU A 447 -5.21 7.00 -1.31
CA LEU A 447 -6.37 6.99 -2.19
C LEU A 447 -7.29 8.22 -2.01
N PRO A 448 -7.76 8.58 -0.79
CA PRO A 448 -8.60 9.77 -0.61
C PRO A 448 -7.86 11.07 -0.96
N LEU A 449 -6.56 11.17 -0.69
CA LEU A 449 -5.75 12.33 -1.07
C LEU A 449 -5.66 12.50 -2.59
N SER A 450 -5.48 11.40 -3.34
CA SER A 450 -5.45 11.43 -4.81
C SER A 450 -6.80 11.85 -5.40
N ARG A 451 -7.90 11.33 -4.86
CA ARG A 451 -9.27 11.69 -5.26
C ARG A 451 -9.59 13.15 -4.98
N GLN A 452 -9.24 13.64 -3.79
CA GLN A 452 -9.44 15.04 -3.41
C GLN A 452 -8.65 15.99 -4.33
N ALA A 453 -7.43 15.59 -4.72
CA ALA A 453 -6.59 16.37 -5.62
C ALA A 453 -7.01 16.29 -7.10
N GLY A 454 -7.94 15.40 -7.47
CA GLY A 454 -8.26 15.10 -8.87
C GLY A 454 -7.12 14.41 -9.63
N ALA A 455 -6.17 13.81 -8.91
CA ALA A 455 -4.96 13.19 -9.44
C ALA A 455 -5.27 11.78 -9.98
N LYS A 456 -5.92 11.72 -11.17
CA LYS A 456 -6.44 10.47 -11.75
C LYS A 456 -5.37 9.40 -12.02
N ALA A 457 -4.15 9.81 -12.38
CA ALA A 457 -3.05 8.89 -12.63
C ALA A 457 -2.59 8.19 -11.33
N GLU A 458 -2.43 8.98 -10.27
CA GLU A 458 -2.13 8.48 -8.93
C GLU A 458 -3.25 7.61 -8.39
N GLU A 459 -4.52 8.02 -8.56
CA GLU A 459 -5.68 7.20 -8.18
C GLU A 459 -5.63 5.83 -8.84
N ALA A 460 -5.46 5.77 -10.16
CA ALA A 460 -5.38 4.51 -10.90
C ALA A 460 -4.21 3.64 -10.44
N ALA A 461 -3.04 4.23 -10.16
CA ALA A 461 -1.87 3.52 -9.66
C ALA A 461 -2.10 2.94 -8.25
N ILE A 462 -2.72 3.72 -7.35
CA ILE A 462 -3.06 3.27 -5.98
C ILE A 462 -4.07 2.13 -6.02
N LEU A 463 -5.12 2.23 -6.83
CA LEU A 463 -6.11 1.15 -7.01
C LEU A 463 -5.43 -0.12 -7.55
N ASN A 464 -4.52 0.01 -8.51
CA ASN A 464 -3.78 -1.14 -9.03
C ASN A 464 -2.85 -1.78 -7.98
N SER A 465 -2.17 -0.98 -7.16
CA SER A 465 -1.34 -1.47 -6.04
C SER A 465 -2.17 -2.11 -4.92
N LEU A 466 -3.34 -1.56 -4.59
CA LEU A 466 -4.30 -2.17 -3.67
C LEU A 466 -4.78 -3.52 -4.19
N GLY A 467 -5.17 -3.58 -5.47
CA GLY A 467 -5.58 -4.83 -6.11
C GLY A 467 -4.50 -5.90 -6.02
N GLN A 468 -3.24 -5.54 -6.28
CA GLN A 468 -2.12 -6.47 -6.12
C GLN A 468 -1.92 -6.90 -4.66
N LEU A 469 -2.00 -5.97 -3.70
CA LEU A 469 -1.84 -6.27 -2.27
C LEU A 469 -2.92 -7.24 -1.78
N TYR A 470 -4.19 -7.03 -2.13
CA TYR A 470 -5.27 -7.95 -1.77
C TYR A 470 -5.11 -9.32 -2.42
N ASN A 471 -4.59 -9.39 -3.65
CA ASN A 471 -4.25 -10.67 -4.27
C ASN A 471 -3.10 -11.39 -3.55
N ASP A 472 -2.06 -10.65 -3.13
CA ASP A 472 -0.95 -11.20 -2.32
C ASP A 472 -1.42 -11.68 -0.93
N LEU A 473 -2.50 -11.08 -0.43
CA LEU A 473 -3.22 -11.46 0.79
C LEU A 473 -4.26 -12.58 0.61
N ALA A 474 -4.35 -13.15 -0.60
CA ALA A 474 -5.29 -14.21 -0.99
C ALA A 474 -6.79 -13.82 -0.91
N ASP A 475 -7.11 -12.54 -1.14
CA ASP A 475 -8.46 -12.04 -1.38
C ASP A 475 -8.63 -11.64 -2.86
N PRO A 476 -8.86 -12.61 -3.77
CA PRO A 476 -8.97 -12.36 -5.20
C PRO A 476 -10.21 -11.56 -5.58
N LYS A 477 -11.26 -11.57 -4.74
CA LYS A 477 -12.52 -10.87 -5.04
C LYS A 477 -12.29 -9.36 -4.91
N THR A 478 -11.80 -8.92 -3.75
CA THR A 478 -11.48 -7.51 -3.49
C THR A 478 -10.39 -7.01 -4.43
N ALA A 479 -9.39 -7.85 -4.73
CA ALA A 479 -8.36 -7.54 -5.71
C ALA A 479 -8.93 -7.20 -7.10
N LEU A 480 -9.87 -8.02 -7.58
CA LEU A 480 -10.51 -7.84 -8.88
C LEU A 480 -11.36 -6.56 -8.92
N GLU A 481 -12.04 -6.21 -7.83
CA GLU A 481 -12.81 -4.97 -7.71
C GLU A 481 -11.93 -3.73 -7.88
N TYR A 482 -10.77 -3.70 -7.22
CA TYR A 482 -9.81 -2.59 -7.36
C TYR A 482 -9.22 -2.51 -8.77
N HIS A 483 -8.86 -3.64 -9.39
CA HIS A 483 -8.37 -3.64 -10.78
C HIS A 483 -9.43 -3.20 -11.79
N ASN A 484 -10.70 -3.57 -11.58
CA ASN A 484 -11.81 -3.13 -12.41
C ASN A 484 -12.12 -1.63 -12.24
N GLN A 485 -11.81 -1.04 -11.08
CA GLN A 485 -11.88 0.42 -10.91
C GLN A 485 -10.71 1.15 -11.58
N ALA A 486 -9.50 0.56 -11.55
CA ALA A 486 -8.31 1.17 -12.14
C ALA A 486 -8.33 1.18 -13.68
N LEU A 487 -8.78 0.09 -14.31
CA LEU A 487 -8.66 -0.11 -15.76
C LEU A 487 -9.36 0.97 -16.62
N PRO A 488 -10.61 1.41 -16.32
CA PRO A 488 -11.25 2.50 -17.05
C PRO A 488 -10.51 3.83 -16.95
N LEU A 489 -9.96 4.16 -15.76
CA LEU A 489 -9.18 5.39 -15.55
C LEU A 489 -7.90 5.38 -16.40
N LEU A 490 -7.22 4.24 -16.48
CA LEU A 490 -6.01 4.07 -17.28
C LEU A 490 -6.29 4.24 -18.78
N TYR A 491 -7.43 3.73 -19.28
CA TYR A 491 -7.86 3.98 -20.65
C TYR A 491 -8.22 5.45 -20.91
N GLU A 492 -8.87 6.13 -19.96
CA GLU A 492 -9.17 7.56 -20.06
C GLU A 492 -7.87 8.38 -20.19
N LEU A 493 -6.85 8.01 -19.43
CA LEU A 493 -5.52 8.64 -19.43
C LEU A 493 -4.64 8.24 -20.64
N ASN A 494 -5.11 7.32 -21.49
CA ASN A 494 -4.34 6.67 -22.55
C ASN A 494 -3.02 6.05 -22.04
N ASP A 495 -3.01 5.60 -20.78
CA ASP A 495 -1.87 4.89 -20.17
C ASP A 495 -1.93 3.41 -20.53
N ARG A 496 -1.29 3.08 -21.67
CA ARG A 496 -1.22 1.71 -22.18
C ARG A 496 -0.36 0.79 -21.29
N GLY A 497 0.66 1.31 -20.63
CA GLY A 497 1.54 0.52 -19.75
C GLY A 497 0.81 0.12 -18.46
N GLY A 498 0.15 1.08 -17.83
CA GLY A 498 -0.73 0.83 -16.69
C GLY A 498 -1.85 -0.14 -17.05
N ALA A 499 -2.55 0.06 -18.17
CA ALA A 499 -3.62 -0.84 -18.61
C ALA A 499 -3.11 -2.28 -18.85
N ALA A 500 -1.93 -2.45 -19.45
CA ALA A 500 -1.31 -3.77 -19.63
C ALA A 500 -0.97 -4.43 -18.28
N THR A 501 -0.45 -3.65 -17.32
CA THR A 501 -0.16 -4.14 -15.95
C THR A 501 -1.43 -4.61 -15.26
N THR A 502 -2.51 -3.82 -15.30
CA THR A 502 -3.79 -4.17 -14.69
C THR A 502 -4.41 -5.41 -15.33
N LEU A 503 -4.40 -5.53 -16.66
CA LEU A 503 -4.86 -6.73 -17.37
C LEU A 503 -4.06 -7.97 -16.99
N LYS A 504 -2.74 -7.84 -16.82
CA LYS A 504 -1.90 -8.93 -16.33
C LYS A 504 -2.29 -9.34 -14.90
N ASN A 505 -2.57 -8.38 -14.01
CA ASN A 505 -2.97 -8.69 -12.64
C ASN A 505 -4.37 -9.34 -12.57
N ILE A 506 -5.31 -8.90 -13.41
CA ILE A 506 -6.59 -9.61 -13.61
C ILE A 506 -6.34 -11.04 -14.08
N GLY A 507 -5.41 -11.24 -15.03
CA GLY A 507 -5.01 -12.58 -15.49
C GLY A 507 -4.48 -13.49 -14.38
N ASP A 508 -3.70 -12.95 -13.43
CA ASP A 508 -3.23 -13.71 -12.25
C ASP A 508 -4.39 -14.19 -11.37
N ILE A 509 -5.37 -13.33 -11.15
CA ILE A 509 -6.56 -13.65 -10.35
C ILE A 509 -7.43 -14.70 -11.07
N GLU A 510 -7.63 -14.54 -12.37
CA GLU A 510 -8.35 -15.52 -13.21
C GLU A 510 -7.64 -16.89 -13.19
N ALA A 511 -6.30 -16.90 -13.21
CA ALA A 511 -5.52 -18.13 -13.11
C ALA A 511 -5.71 -18.80 -11.74
N ALA A 512 -5.61 -18.02 -10.65
CA ALA A 512 -5.78 -18.50 -9.28
C ALA A 512 -7.19 -19.06 -9.02
N THR A 513 -8.21 -18.48 -9.65
CA THR A 513 -9.62 -18.93 -9.54
C THR A 513 -9.97 -20.07 -10.52
N GLY A 514 -9.01 -20.60 -11.27
CA GLY A 514 -9.21 -21.72 -12.20
C GLY A 514 -9.85 -21.35 -13.53
N GLN A 515 -9.96 -20.05 -13.85
CA GLN A 515 -10.46 -19.52 -15.12
C GLN A 515 -9.35 -19.44 -16.18
N TRP A 516 -8.67 -20.57 -16.42
CA TRP A 516 -7.44 -20.65 -17.24
C TRP A 516 -7.56 -20.00 -18.63
N LYS A 517 -8.74 -20.10 -19.26
CA LYS A 517 -9.01 -19.52 -20.58
C LYS A 517 -9.15 -17.99 -20.55
N ASN A 518 -9.70 -17.43 -19.47
CA ASN A 518 -9.79 -15.98 -19.31
C ASN A 518 -8.40 -15.42 -18.98
N ALA A 519 -7.69 -16.09 -18.07
CA ALA A 519 -6.32 -15.72 -17.69
C ALA A 519 -5.38 -15.63 -18.90
N ILE A 520 -5.39 -16.63 -19.79
CA ILE A 520 -4.54 -16.62 -20.98
C ILE A 520 -4.93 -15.50 -21.96
N ASP A 521 -6.22 -15.13 -22.06
CA ASP A 521 -6.68 -14.01 -22.88
C ASP A 521 -6.21 -12.67 -22.29
N SER A 522 -6.37 -12.49 -20.98
CA SER A 522 -5.90 -11.32 -20.23
C SER A 522 -4.38 -11.13 -20.36
N TYR A 523 -3.59 -12.20 -20.20
CA TYR A 523 -2.14 -12.14 -20.41
C TYR A 523 -1.74 -11.85 -21.86
N ASN A 524 -2.43 -12.42 -22.84
CA ASN A 524 -2.13 -12.12 -24.25
C ASN A 524 -2.46 -10.67 -24.60
N LYS A 525 -3.57 -10.13 -24.10
CA LYS A 525 -3.91 -8.70 -24.24
C LYS A 525 -2.83 -7.83 -23.61
N ALA A 526 -2.42 -8.13 -22.38
CA ALA A 526 -1.33 -7.43 -21.70
C ALA A 526 -0.03 -7.49 -22.50
N LEU A 527 0.34 -8.66 -23.03
CA LEU A 527 1.55 -8.88 -23.83
C LEU A 527 1.56 -8.09 -25.15
N ILE A 528 0.41 -8.03 -25.84
CA ILE A 528 0.28 -7.26 -27.09
C ILE A 528 0.43 -5.77 -26.80
N ILE A 529 -0.27 -5.27 -25.77
CA ILE A 529 -0.25 -3.85 -25.40
C ILE A 529 1.17 -3.46 -24.96
N SER A 530 1.81 -4.24 -24.09
CA SER A 530 3.15 -3.93 -23.57
C SER A 530 4.22 -3.92 -24.68
N ARG A 531 4.19 -4.88 -25.61
CA ARG A 531 5.06 -4.87 -26.80
C ARG A 531 4.85 -3.64 -27.68
N SER A 532 3.59 -3.26 -27.89
CA SER A 532 3.27 -2.07 -28.70
C SER A 532 3.71 -0.76 -28.02
N ALA A 533 3.75 -0.76 -26.69
CA ALA A 533 4.18 0.38 -25.87
C ALA A 533 5.69 0.41 -25.61
N GLY A 534 6.42 -0.68 -25.89
CA GLY A 534 7.83 -0.85 -25.51
C GLY A 534 8.04 -1.08 -24.01
N ASP A 535 7.00 -1.50 -23.28
CA ASP A 535 7.06 -1.77 -21.84
C ASP A 535 7.61 -3.19 -21.60
N LEU A 536 8.94 -3.27 -21.48
CA LEU A 536 9.65 -4.51 -21.24
C LEU A 536 9.29 -5.16 -19.90
N ALA A 537 9.00 -4.38 -18.85
CA ALA A 537 8.69 -4.92 -17.53
C ALA A 537 7.35 -5.68 -17.58
N THR A 538 6.32 -5.06 -18.16
CA THR A 538 5.00 -5.70 -18.30
C THR A 538 5.02 -6.84 -19.31
N GLU A 539 5.80 -6.73 -20.40
CA GLU A 539 6.04 -7.85 -21.33
C GLU A 539 6.59 -9.08 -20.60
N ALA A 540 7.66 -8.92 -19.81
CA ALA A 540 8.27 -10.01 -19.07
C ALA A 540 7.29 -10.64 -18.05
N THR A 541 6.47 -9.81 -17.42
CA THR A 541 5.51 -10.27 -16.41
C THR A 541 4.33 -11.02 -17.06
N ALA A 542 3.83 -10.56 -18.21
CA ALA A 542 2.79 -11.25 -18.98
C ALA A 542 3.30 -12.60 -19.52
N LEU A 543 4.54 -12.67 -20.00
CA LEU A 543 5.18 -13.93 -20.40
C LEU A 543 5.30 -14.91 -19.22
N SER A 544 5.66 -14.42 -18.03
CA SER A 544 5.68 -15.23 -16.80
C SER A 544 4.30 -15.80 -16.44
N GLY A 545 3.25 -14.98 -16.57
CA GLY A 545 1.85 -15.41 -16.38
C GLY A 545 1.43 -16.46 -17.41
N ILE A 546 1.73 -16.28 -18.69
CA ILE A 546 1.51 -17.29 -19.72
C ILE A 546 2.25 -18.59 -19.38
N GLY A 547 3.50 -18.47 -18.93
CA GLY A 547 4.31 -19.61 -18.50
C GLY A 547 3.64 -20.42 -17.40
N SER A 548 3.07 -19.78 -16.38
CA SER A 548 2.44 -20.44 -15.23
C SER A 548 1.20 -21.26 -15.63
N ILE A 549 0.39 -20.75 -16.56
CA ILE A 549 -0.77 -21.48 -17.11
C ILE A 549 -0.33 -22.77 -17.80
N TYR A 550 0.74 -22.70 -18.59
CA TYR A 550 1.23 -23.87 -19.31
C TYR A 550 1.88 -24.91 -18.39
N ILE A 551 2.47 -24.51 -17.26
CA ILE A 551 2.88 -25.45 -16.18
C ILE A 551 1.68 -26.27 -15.71
N ALA A 552 0.55 -25.62 -15.41
CA ALA A 552 -0.66 -26.31 -14.94
C ALA A 552 -1.21 -27.30 -15.98
N SER A 553 -1.10 -26.97 -17.28
CA SER A 553 -1.47 -27.86 -18.38
C SER A 553 -0.43 -28.96 -18.70
N LYS A 554 0.72 -28.97 -18.01
CA LYS A 554 1.89 -29.83 -18.26
C LYS A 554 2.54 -29.66 -19.65
N ASP A 555 2.32 -28.52 -20.31
CA ASP A 555 3.10 -28.13 -21.50
C ASP A 555 4.38 -27.41 -21.07
N TRP A 556 5.36 -28.22 -20.66
CA TRP A 556 6.66 -27.74 -20.18
C TRP A 556 7.42 -26.93 -21.24
N SER A 557 7.21 -27.22 -22.52
CA SER A 557 7.96 -26.62 -23.61
C SER A 557 7.56 -25.14 -23.81
N THR A 558 6.26 -24.88 -23.86
CA THR A 558 5.71 -23.53 -23.98
C THR A 558 5.98 -22.73 -22.71
N ALA A 559 5.85 -23.35 -21.53
CA ALA A 559 6.17 -22.72 -20.26
C ALA A 559 7.65 -22.28 -20.20
N LEU A 560 8.59 -23.17 -20.51
CA LEU A 560 10.03 -22.85 -20.53
C LEU A 560 10.36 -21.75 -21.53
N ASN A 561 9.75 -21.73 -22.71
CA ASN A 561 9.98 -20.67 -23.69
C ASN A 561 9.57 -19.30 -23.13
N ALA A 562 8.36 -19.21 -22.55
CA ALA A 562 7.85 -17.98 -21.97
C ALA A 562 8.70 -17.49 -20.79
N TYR A 563 9.07 -18.39 -19.87
CA TYR A 563 9.93 -18.05 -18.73
C TYR A 563 11.37 -17.68 -19.15
N ASN A 564 11.94 -18.31 -20.17
CA ASN A 564 13.28 -17.93 -20.65
C ASN A 564 13.28 -16.54 -21.31
N GLN A 565 12.24 -16.18 -22.07
CA GLN A 565 12.08 -14.82 -22.59
C GLN A 565 11.94 -13.81 -21.44
N SER A 566 11.09 -14.11 -20.46
CA SER A 566 10.93 -13.29 -19.25
C SER A 566 12.24 -13.10 -18.48
N LEU A 567 13.02 -14.19 -18.29
CA LEU A 567 14.32 -14.16 -17.62
C LEU A 567 15.32 -13.26 -18.34
N GLN A 568 15.38 -13.32 -19.67
CA GLN A 568 16.27 -12.47 -20.46
C GLN A 568 15.93 -10.99 -20.30
N ILE A 569 14.64 -10.66 -20.29
CA ILE A 569 14.19 -9.28 -20.09
C ILE A 569 14.53 -8.79 -18.68
N TYR A 570 14.23 -9.55 -17.63
CA TYR A 570 14.56 -9.11 -16.27
C TYR A 570 16.07 -8.99 -16.02
N ARG A 571 16.89 -9.84 -16.66
CA ARG A 571 18.36 -9.66 -16.65
C ARG A 571 18.80 -8.40 -17.37
N TYR A 572 18.17 -8.06 -18.48
CA TYR A 572 18.43 -6.80 -19.19
C TYR A 572 18.04 -5.58 -18.35
N LEU A 573 16.87 -5.64 -17.68
CA LEU A 573 16.39 -4.62 -16.75
C LEU A 573 17.15 -4.59 -15.42
N LYS A 574 17.98 -5.60 -15.14
CA LYS A 574 18.70 -5.81 -13.87
C LYS A 574 17.77 -5.91 -12.65
N ASP A 575 16.55 -6.42 -12.85
CA ASP A 575 15.61 -6.68 -11.75
C ASP A 575 15.92 -8.03 -11.10
N GLN A 576 16.69 -7.99 -10.01
CA GLN A 576 17.18 -9.21 -9.35
C GLN A 576 16.06 -9.96 -8.60
N ILE A 577 15.01 -9.26 -8.17
CA ILE A 577 13.87 -9.87 -7.48
C ILE A 577 13.08 -10.73 -8.46
N LYS A 578 12.70 -10.14 -9.60
CA LYS A 578 11.96 -10.87 -10.64
C LYS A 578 12.82 -11.96 -11.27
N GLU A 579 14.12 -11.71 -11.49
CA GLU A 579 15.06 -12.77 -11.91
C GLU A 579 15.01 -13.97 -10.97
N THR A 580 15.07 -13.76 -9.65
CA THR A 580 15.03 -14.83 -8.65
C THR A 580 13.75 -15.67 -8.75
N THR A 581 12.60 -15.01 -8.86
CA THR A 581 11.29 -15.68 -9.03
C THR A 581 11.27 -16.53 -10.31
N ILE A 582 11.74 -16.00 -11.44
CA ILE A 582 11.74 -16.72 -12.72
C ILE A 582 12.71 -17.92 -12.69
N LEU A 583 13.89 -17.77 -12.07
CA LEU A 583 14.82 -18.89 -11.87
C LEU A 583 14.17 -20.02 -11.07
N ASN A 584 13.44 -19.69 -10.00
CA ASN A 584 12.71 -20.68 -9.21
C ASN A 584 11.62 -21.40 -10.05
N GLN A 585 10.84 -20.67 -10.85
CA GLN A 585 9.81 -21.28 -11.71
C GLN A 585 10.40 -22.21 -12.78
N ILE A 586 11.52 -21.81 -13.40
CA ILE A 586 12.23 -22.69 -14.36
C ILE A 586 12.76 -23.94 -13.65
N GLY A 587 13.32 -23.78 -12.44
CA GLY A 587 13.74 -24.90 -11.60
C GLY A 587 12.60 -25.88 -11.31
N LYS A 588 11.40 -25.35 -11.00
CA LYS A 588 10.19 -26.14 -10.77
C LYS A 588 9.77 -26.93 -12.00
N ILE A 589 9.77 -26.32 -13.19
CA ILE A 589 9.45 -27.03 -14.44
C ILE A 589 10.41 -28.20 -14.69
N TYR A 590 11.71 -27.98 -14.46
CA TYR A 590 12.68 -29.07 -14.59
C TYR A 590 12.46 -30.16 -13.54
N ALA A 591 12.10 -29.81 -12.31
CA ALA A 591 11.75 -30.79 -11.27
C ALA A 591 10.52 -31.63 -11.68
N ASP A 592 9.43 -30.98 -12.07
CA ASP A 592 8.16 -31.61 -12.45
C ASP A 592 8.28 -32.47 -13.73
N SER A 593 9.21 -32.12 -14.63
CA SER A 593 9.53 -32.92 -15.82
C SER A 593 10.57 -34.03 -15.59
N GLY A 594 11.07 -34.19 -14.36
CA GLY A 594 12.04 -35.24 -13.99
C GLY A 594 13.50 -34.92 -14.33
N GLN A 595 13.82 -33.68 -14.73
CA GLN A 595 15.16 -33.21 -15.07
C GLN A 595 15.89 -32.64 -13.84
N ILE A 596 16.23 -33.53 -12.92
CA ILE A 596 16.68 -33.20 -11.56
C ILE A 596 17.94 -32.33 -11.53
N SER A 597 18.95 -32.61 -12.38
CA SER A 597 20.21 -31.86 -12.39
C SER A 597 20.01 -30.40 -12.83
N GLN A 598 19.16 -30.16 -13.83
CA GLN A 598 18.80 -28.82 -14.26
C GLN A 598 18.05 -28.08 -13.16
N ALA A 599 17.04 -28.72 -12.54
CA ALA A 599 16.29 -28.12 -11.44
C ALA A 599 17.21 -27.64 -10.31
N GLN A 600 18.14 -28.49 -9.87
CA GLN A 600 19.11 -28.15 -8.83
C GLN A 600 19.99 -26.94 -9.22
N ALA A 601 20.44 -26.87 -10.48
CA ALA A 601 21.27 -25.77 -10.96
C ALA A 601 20.55 -24.41 -10.91
N TYR A 602 19.24 -24.38 -11.17
CA TYR A 602 18.43 -23.17 -11.07
C TYR A 602 18.16 -22.78 -9.61
N TYR A 603 17.83 -23.74 -8.73
CA TYR A 603 17.65 -23.45 -7.31
C TYR A 603 18.94 -22.97 -6.63
N ASN A 604 20.10 -23.52 -7.01
CA ASN A 604 21.41 -23.06 -6.52
C ASN A 604 21.76 -21.63 -6.96
N GLN A 605 21.16 -21.12 -8.03
CA GLN A 605 21.27 -19.72 -8.43
C GLN A 605 20.26 -18.83 -7.69
N ALA A 606 19.01 -19.30 -7.55
CA ALA A 606 17.92 -18.52 -6.95
C ALA A 606 18.06 -18.33 -5.43
N LEU A 607 18.42 -19.38 -4.67
CA LEU A 607 18.44 -19.33 -3.20
C LEU A 607 19.45 -18.33 -2.61
N PRO A 608 20.71 -18.24 -3.08
CA PRO A 608 21.64 -17.22 -2.59
C PRO A 608 21.17 -15.81 -2.92
N LEU A 609 20.53 -15.63 -4.08
CA LEU A 609 20.02 -14.34 -4.52
C LEU A 609 18.83 -13.89 -3.66
N SER A 610 17.87 -14.77 -3.37
CA SER A 610 16.75 -14.45 -2.46
C SER A 610 17.23 -14.08 -1.07
N LYS A 611 18.22 -14.81 -0.52
CA LYS A 611 18.84 -14.49 0.78
C LYS A 611 19.52 -13.13 0.79
N LYS A 612 20.29 -12.81 -0.24
CA LYS A 612 20.98 -11.51 -0.39
C LYS A 612 19.98 -10.35 -0.46
N LEU A 613 18.86 -10.55 -1.17
CA LEU A 613 17.82 -9.54 -1.36
C LEU A 613 16.86 -9.44 -0.17
N GLY A 614 16.91 -10.36 0.80
CA GLY A 614 15.94 -10.43 1.90
C GLY A 614 14.55 -10.88 1.46
N TYR A 615 14.41 -11.54 0.30
CA TYR A 615 13.12 -11.90 -0.27
C TYR A 615 12.57 -13.18 0.37
N LYS A 616 12.10 -13.07 1.62
CA LYS A 616 11.76 -14.19 2.49
C LYS A 616 10.67 -15.11 1.95
N THR A 617 9.63 -14.56 1.33
CA THR A 617 8.55 -15.36 0.71
C THR A 617 9.10 -16.27 -0.39
N GLU A 618 9.98 -15.75 -1.25
CA GLU A 618 10.61 -16.53 -2.31
C GLU A 618 11.66 -17.51 -1.75
N GLU A 619 12.39 -17.12 -0.70
CA GLU A 619 13.30 -18.03 0.02
C GLU A 619 12.56 -19.27 0.52
N ALA A 620 11.42 -19.11 1.18
CA ALA A 620 10.59 -20.23 1.63
C ALA A 620 10.10 -21.10 0.46
N ARG A 621 9.66 -20.48 -0.65
CA ARG A 621 9.19 -21.20 -1.83
C ARG A 621 10.29 -22.00 -2.53
N ILE A 622 11.51 -21.44 -2.63
CA ILE A 622 12.66 -22.16 -3.19
C ILE A 622 13.01 -23.35 -2.30
N LEU A 623 13.05 -23.16 -0.98
CA LEU A 623 13.32 -24.25 -0.03
C LEU A 623 12.27 -25.36 -0.09
N TYR A 624 10.98 -25.01 -0.21
CA TYR A 624 9.89 -25.97 -0.42
C TYR A 624 10.08 -26.79 -1.69
N ASN A 625 10.37 -26.12 -2.81
CA ASN A 625 10.60 -26.78 -4.09
C ASN A 625 11.86 -27.67 -4.07
N GLN A 626 12.92 -27.24 -3.37
CA GLN A 626 14.11 -28.08 -3.13
C GLN A 626 13.78 -29.30 -2.26
N ALA A 627 12.93 -29.14 -1.25
CA ALA A 627 12.52 -30.25 -0.39
C ALA A 627 11.77 -31.33 -1.18
N ILE A 628 10.88 -30.93 -2.10
CA ILE A 628 10.22 -31.84 -3.04
C ILE A 628 11.26 -32.56 -3.91
N LEU A 629 12.23 -31.83 -4.47
CA LEU A 629 13.28 -32.40 -5.33
C LEU A 629 14.15 -33.41 -4.57
N ASN A 630 14.57 -33.07 -3.34
CA ASN A 630 15.35 -33.95 -2.47
C ASN A 630 14.56 -35.21 -2.09
N ARG A 631 13.25 -35.08 -1.84
CA ARG A 631 12.37 -36.23 -1.61
C ARG A 631 12.31 -37.16 -2.82
N GLN A 632 12.19 -36.62 -4.04
CA GLN A 632 12.23 -37.42 -5.29
C GLN A 632 13.56 -38.16 -5.47
N GLN A 633 14.67 -37.61 -4.95
CA GLN A 633 15.99 -38.23 -4.93
C GLN A 633 16.20 -39.20 -3.74
N ASN A 634 15.17 -39.45 -2.92
CA ASN A 634 15.24 -40.23 -1.69
C ASN A 634 16.22 -39.65 -0.63
N ASN A 635 16.49 -38.34 -0.69
CA ASN A 635 17.28 -37.61 0.30
C ASN A 635 16.37 -36.98 1.37
N LEU A 636 15.68 -37.84 2.12
CA LEU A 636 14.60 -37.44 3.04
C LEU A 636 15.08 -36.51 4.17
N ALA A 637 16.33 -36.66 4.63
CA ALA A 637 16.89 -35.81 5.69
C ALA A 637 17.11 -34.36 5.23
N ALA A 638 17.59 -34.16 4.00
CA ALA A 638 17.72 -32.81 3.43
C ALA A 638 16.33 -32.21 3.18
N ALA A 639 15.41 -33.00 2.63
CA ALA A 639 14.02 -32.56 2.42
C ALA A 639 13.37 -32.11 3.73
N GLN A 640 13.57 -32.84 4.83
CA GLN A 640 13.09 -32.48 6.16
C GLN A 640 13.69 -31.15 6.64
N ALA A 641 15.00 -30.95 6.55
CA ALA A 641 15.64 -29.72 6.99
C ALA A 641 15.19 -28.49 6.19
N GLU A 642 14.99 -28.65 4.88
CA GLU A 642 14.53 -27.58 3.99
C GLU A 642 13.09 -27.18 4.26
N ILE A 643 12.17 -28.14 4.41
CA ILE A 643 10.76 -27.84 4.71
C ILE A 643 10.59 -27.20 6.11
N GLU A 644 11.35 -27.66 7.10
CA GLU A 644 11.36 -27.04 8.44
C GLU A 644 11.81 -25.57 8.37
N THR A 645 12.82 -25.29 7.56
CA THR A 645 13.32 -23.92 7.36
C THR A 645 12.29 -23.07 6.63
N ALA A 646 11.64 -23.61 5.59
CA ALA A 646 10.58 -22.92 4.85
C ALA A 646 9.39 -22.56 5.76
N ILE A 647 8.89 -23.52 6.55
CA ILE A 647 7.78 -23.30 7.49
C ILE A 647 8.15 -22.24 8.54
N LYS A 648 9.38 -22.25 9.08
CA LYS A 648 9.85 -21.20 10.01
C LYS A 648 9.78 -19.79 9.40
N ILE A 649 10.12 -19.65 8.12
CA ILE A 649 10.03 -18.37 7.42
C ILE A 649 8.57 -17.95 7.25
N ILE A 650 7.70 -18.86 6.79
CA ILE A 650 6.26 -18.59 6.60
C ILE A 650 5.61 -18.17 7.92
N GLU A 651 5.89 -18.87 9.01
CA GLU A 651 5.39 -18.55 10.36
C GLU A 651 5.89 -17.17 10.82
N SER A 652 7.17 -16.85 10.59
CA SER A 652 7.71 -15.53 10.93
C SER A 652 7.01 -14.40 10.17
N LEU A 653 6.68 -14.60 8.89
CA LEU A 653 5.95 -13.61 8.08
C LEU A 653 4.50 -13.46 8.56
N ARG A 654 3.82 -14.58 8.86
CA ARG A 654 2.43 -14.58 9.34
C ARG A 654 2.24 -13.74 10.61
N THR A 655 3.18 -13.83 11.56
CA THR A 655 3.10 -13.08 12.84
C THR A 655 3.16 -11.55 12.69
N GLN A 656 3.53 -11.04 11.51
CA GLN A 656 3.59 -9.60 11.23
C GLN A 656 2.27 -9.04 10.66
N ILE A 657 1.26 -9.89 10.42
CA ILE A 657 -0.03 -9.51 9.86
C ILE A 657 -1.01 -9.25 11.02
N GLY A 658 -1.49 -8.01 11.17
CA GLY A 658 -2.39 -7.61 12.26
C GLY A 658 -3.84 -8.08 12.07
N SER A 659 -4.35 -8.03 10.84
CA SER A 659 -5.70 -8.54 10.52
C SER A 659 -5.78 -10.07 10.70
N GLN A 660 -6.86 -10.52 11.33
CA GLN A 660 -7.12 -11.92 11.60
C GLN A 660 -7.50 -12.69 10.32
N GLU A 661 -8.38 -12.13 9.49
CA GLU A 661 -8.76 -12.73 8.19
C GLU A 661 -7.58 -12.81 7.24
N LEU A 662 -6.74 -11.78 7.21
CA LEU A 662 -5.53 -11.78 6.37
C LEU A 662 -4.53 -12.83 6.86
N ARG A 663 -4.38 -13.02 8.19
CA ARG A 663 -3.58 -14.12 8.76
C ARG A 663 -4.12 -15.49 8.37
N GLN A 664 -5.44 -15.67 8.39
CA GLN A 664 -6.11 -16.93 8.00
C GLN A 664 -5.91 -17.20 6.51
N SER A 665 -6.12 -16.20 5.65
CA SER A 665 -5.97 -16.30 4.20
C SER A 665 -4.52 -16.61 3.81
N TYR A 666 -3.56 -15.92 4.44
CA TYR A 666 -2.14 -16.21 4.29
C TYR A 666 -1.79 -17.64 4.74
N PHE A 667 -2.35 -18.12 5.85
CA PHE A 667 -2.12 -19.48 6.33
C PHE A 667 -2.69 -20.54 5.37
N ALA A 668 -3.92 -20.34 4.89
CA ALA A 668 -4.58 -21.21 3.93
C ALA A 668 -3.78 -21.35 2.63
N GLN A 669 -3.16 -20.26 2.16
CA GLN A 669 -2.26 -20.26 0.99
C GLN A 669 -1.01 -21.11 1.20
N ASN A 670 -0.52 -21.21 2.44
CA ASN A 670 0.72 -21.93 2.78
C ASN A 670 0.48 -23.36 3.33
N GLN A 671 -0.77 -23.84 3.34
CA GLN A 671 -1.12 -25.14 3.89
C GLN A 671 -0.40 -26.34 3.23
N ASP A 672 -0.04 -26.20 1.96
CA ASP A 672 0.63 -27.26 1.20
C ASP A 672 2.04 -27.57 1.75
N TYR A 673 2.66 -26.62 2.47
CA TYR A 673 3.93 -26.84 3.17
C TYR A 673 3.75 -27.84 4.32
N TYR A 674 2.70 -27.67 5.12
CA TYR A 674 2.39 -28.56 6.24
C TYR A 674 1.93 -29.93 5.75
N GLN A 675 1.07 -29.98 4.71
CA GLN A 675 0.63 -31.25 4.12
C GLN A 675 1.81 -32.06 3.57
N PHE A 676 2.72 -31.39 2.83
CA PHE A 676 3.94 -32.02 2.36
C PHE A 676 4.81 -32.52 3.53
N TYR A 677 4.94 -31.72 4.59
CA TYR A 677 5.76 -32.10 5.73
C TYR A 677 5.20 -33.30 6.50
N ILE A 678 3.88 -33.33 6.73
CA ILE A 678 3.17 -34.48 7.32
C ILE A 678 3.44 -35.74 6.49
N ASP A 679 3.26 -35.66 5.17
CA ASP A 679 3.45 -36.79 4.26
C ASP A 679 4.92 -37.27 4.25
N LEU A 680 5.88 -36.35 4.30
CA LEU A 680 7.31 -36.64 4.41
C LEU A 680 7.66 -37.32 5.74
N LEU A 681 7.12 -36.83 6.85
CA LEU A 681 7.33 -37.42 8.18
C LEU A 681 6.72 -38.82 8.26
N MET A 682 5.55 -39.05 7.66
CA MET A 682 4.95 -40.39 7.61
C MET A 682 5.72 -41.36 6.71
N GLU A 683 6.37 -40.87 5.66
CA GLU A 683 7.31 -41.67 4.87
C GLU A 683 8.57 -42.03 5.66
N LEU A 684 9.14 -41.07 6.40
CA LEU A 684 10.24 -41.30 7.34
C LEU A 684 9.87 -42.27 8.45
N HIS A 685 8.65 -42.19 9.00
CA HIS A 685 8.13 -43.12 9.99
C HIS A 685 8.07 -44.55 9.44
N LYS A 686 7.63 -44.71 8.19
CA LYS A 686 7.61 -46.02 7.54
C LYS A 686 9.00 -46.64 7.41
N GLU A 687 10.04 -45.84 7.15
CA GLU A 687 11.43 -46.31 7.12
C GLU A 687 12.00 -46.57 8.52
N LYS A 688 11.67 -45.71 9.48
CA LYS A 688 12.25 -45.68 10.84
C LYS A 688 11.15 -45.48 11.91
N PRO A 689 10.35 -46.53 12.21
CA PRO A 689 9.18 -46.39 13.09
C PRO A 689 9.51 -45.94 14.52
N ASN A 690 10.71 -46.25 15.01
CA ASN A 690 11.11 -46.03 16.41
C ASN A 690 11.62 -44.60 16.69
N LEU A 691 11.67 -43.71 15.70
CA LEU A 691 12.16 -42.33 15.86
C LEU A 691 11.06 -41.30 16.17
N GLY A 692 9.80 -41.74 16.29
CA GLY A 692 8.68 -40.87 16.70
C GLY A 692 8.21 -39.88 15.64
N TYR A 693 8.52 -40.12 14.36
CA TYR A 693 8.11 -39.25 13.25
C TYR A 693 6.60 -39.16 13.07
N ASP A 694 5.84 -40.17 13.48
CA ASP A 694 4.38 -40.14 13.47
C ASP A 694 3.82 -39.18 14.54
N GLY A 695 4.45 -39.13 15.71
CA GLY A 695 4.18 -38.11 16.72
C GLY A 695 4.50 -36.70 16.20
N GLN A 696 5.64 -36.52 15.53
CA GLN A 696 5.97 -35.23 14.89
C GLN A 696 4.95 -34.87 13.80
N ALA A 697 4.50 -35.84 13.00
CA ALA A 697 3.50 -35.60 11.96
C ALA A 697 2.16 -35.15 12.56
N LEU A 698 1.72 -35.78 13.67
CA LEU A 698 0.56 -35.35 14.45
C LEU A 698 0.71 -33.90 14.93
N GLU A 699 1.87 -33.54 15.50
CA GLU A 699 2.14 -32.18 15.98
C GLU A 699 2.07 -31.12 14.85
N ILE A 700 2.60 -31.47 13.67
CA ILE A 700 2.48 -30.61 12.50
C ILE A 700 1.02 -30.53 12.03
N SER A 701 0.26 -31.62 12.13
CA SER A 701 -1.16 -31.65 11.80
C SER A 701 -2.00 -30.78 12.74
N GLU A 702 -1.71 -30.78 14.04
CA GLU A 702 -2.30 -29.88 15.03
C GLU A 702 -1.92 -28.42 14.76
N ARG A 703 -0.64 -28.16 14.43
CA ARG A 703 -0.18 -26.83 14.01
C ARG A 703 -0.88 -26.34 12.76
N ALA A 704 -1.15 -27.25 11.82
CA ALA A 704 -1.79 -26.98 10.56
C ALA A 704 -3.32 -26.80 10.65
N ARG A 705 -3.93 -26.91 11.83
CA ARG A 705 -5.41 -26.89 12.01
C ARG A 705 -5.91 -26.01 13.13
N ALA A 706 -5.21 -26.00 14.25
CA ALA A 706 -5.66 -25.32 15.45
C ALA A 706 -5.24 -23.85 15.47
N ARG A 707 -4.36 -23.43 14.56
CA ARG A 707 -3.55 -22.23 14.75
C ARG A 707 -4.38 -20.97 14.98
N SER A 708 -5.27 -20.59 14.05
CA SER A 708 -6.01 -19.35 14.23
C SER A 708 -7.03 -19.47 15.37
N LEU A 709 -7.65 -20.63 15.58
CA LEU A 709 -8.55 -20.83 16.73
C LEU A 709 -7.83 -20.68 18.08
N LEU A 710 -6.64 -21.24 18.26
CA LEU A 710 -5.88 -21.09 19.51
C LEU A 710 -5.46 -19.64 19.74
N GLU A 711 -5.09 -18.90 18.69
CA GLU A 711 -4.77 -17.47 18.77
C GLU A 711 -6.00 -16.66 19.18
N ILE A 712 -7.14 -16.87 18.51
CA ILE A 712 -8.43 -16.22 18.80
C ILE A 712 -8.88 -16.53 20.23
N LEU A 713 -8.78 -17.79 20.68
CA LEU A 713 -9.06 -18.16 22.08
C LEU A 713 -8.10 -17.48 23.05
N THR A 714 -6.85 -17.22 22.67
CA THR A 714 -5.92 -16.48 23.53
C THR A 714 -6.25 -14.99 23.59
N GLU A 715 -6.66 -14.40 22.45
CA GLU A 715 -7.11 -13.02 22.33
C GLU A 715 -8.38 -12.76 23.16
N ALA A 716 -9.38 -13.66 23.10
CA ALA A 716 -10.66 -13.54 23.82
C ALA A 716 -10.48 -13.33 25.33
N TYR A 717 -9.59 -14.13 25.92
CA TYR A 717 -9.37 -14.13 27.37
C TYR A 717 -8.43 -13.00 27.84
N ALA A 718 -7.81 -12.27 26.92
CA ALA A 718 -6.92 -11.15 27.23
C ALA A 718 -7.62 -9.78 27.24
N ASP A 719 -8.87 -9.71 26.75
CA ASP A 719 -9.63 -8.48 26.47
C ASP A 719 -8.78 -7.41 25.77
N ILE A 720 -8.65 -7.56 24.46
CA ILE A 720 -7.82 -6.67 23.64
C ILE A 720 -8.40 -5.25 23.52
N ARG A 721 -9.66 -5.02 23.90
CA ARG A 721 -10.29 -3.68 23.89
C ARG A 721 -9.97 -2.89 25.16
N GLN A 722 -9.47 -3.57 26.20
CA GLN A 722 -9.11 -2.92 27.46
C GLN A 722 -7.89 -2.00 27.30
N GLY A 723 -8.09 -0.70 27.55
CA GLY A 723 -7.04 0.32 27.46
C GLY A 723 -6.83 0.91 26.06
N VAL A 724 -7.75 0.64 25.13
CA VAL A 724 -7.80 1.26 23.80
C VAL A 724 -8.51 2.62 23.87
N ASP A 725 -8.22 3.51 22.92
CA ASP A 725 -8.86 4.82 22.78
C ASP A 725 -10.39 4.71 22.70
N PRO A 726 -11.14 5.38 23.61
CA PRO A 726 -12.61 5.41 23.56
C PRO A 726 -13.20 5.82 22.22
N GLN A 727 -12.52 6.68 21.45
CA GLN A 727 -13.02 7.09 20.12
C GLN A 727 -13.03 5.94 19.11
N LEU A 728 -12.03 5.05 19.15
CA LEU A 728 -11.98 3.89 18.27
C LEU A 728 -13.10 2.90 18.63
N LEU A 729 -13.41 2.76 19.92
CA LEU A 729 -14.50 1.90 20.39
C LEU A 729 -15.88 2.47 20.03
N GLU A 730 -16.06 3.79 20.10
CA GLU A 730 -17.30 4.45 19.66
C GLU A 730 -17.49 4.34 18.14
N GLN A 731 -16.41 4.46 17.36
CA GLN A 731 -16.43 4.21 15.93
C GLN A 731 -16.78 2.75 15.60
N GLU A 732 -16.25 1.78 16.36
CA GLU A 732 -16.56 0.35 16.17
C GLU A 732 -18.06 0.11 16.39
N GLN A 733 -18.62 0.67 17.47
CA GLN A 733 -20.05 0.59 17.75
C GLN A 733 -20.91 1.27 16.68
N THR A 734 -20.46 2.42 16.18
CA THR A 734 -21.19 3.17 15.14
C THR A 734 -21.22 2.39 13.83
N LEU A 735 -20.09 1.83 13.39
CA LEU A 735 -20.03 1.01 12.18
C LEU A 735 -20.84 -0.28 12.33
N GLN A 736 -20.84 -0.91 13.51
CA GLN A 736 -21.71 -2.05 13.79
C GLN A 736 -23.19 -1.67 13.67
N GLN A 737 -23.59 -0.52 14.22
CA GLN A 737 -24.96 -0.04 14.08
C GLN A 737 -25.30 0.25 12.62
N GLN A 738 -24.40 0.88 11.87
CA GLN A 738 -24.59 1.12 10.43
C GLN A 738 -24.71 -0.17 9.63
N LEU A 739 -23.91 -1.19 9.96
CA LEU A 739 -23.99 -2.51 9.34
C LEU A 739 -25.36 -3.12 9.59
N ASN A 740 -25.82 -3.07 10.84
CA ASN A 740 -27.15 -3.56 11.23
C ASN A 740 -28.27 -2.79 10.53
N ASP A 741 -28.18 -1.46 10.45
CA ASP A 741 -29.15 -0.60 9.77
C ASP A 741 -29.15 -0.85 8.24
N LEU A 742 -27.98 -1.03 7.64
CA LEU A 742 -27.84 -1.33 6.21
C LEU A 742 -28.34 -2.73 5.88
N ASP A 743 -28.13 -3.71 6.75
CA ASP A 743 -28.71 -5.03 6.60
C ASP A 743 -30.22 -5.00 6.81
N HIS A 744 -30.72 -4.22 7.76
CA HIS A 744 -32.15 -3.93 7.90
C HIS A 744 -32.71 -3.25 6.65
N ARG A 745 -31.96 -2.34 6.04
CA ARG A 745 -32.36 -1.66 4.80
C ARG A 745 -32.24 -2.56 3.56
N LYS A 746 -31.25 -3.45 3.49
CA LYS A 746 -31.13 -4.52 2.50
C LYS A 746 -32.30 -5.47 2.63
N TYR A 747 -32.74 -5.71 3.85
CA TYR A 747 -33.97 -6.40 4.19
C TYR A 747 -35.21 -5.60 3.71
N GLU A 748 -35.33 -4.29 3.92
CA GLU A 748 -36.46 -3.46 3.41
C GLU A 748 -36.49 -3.27 1.87
N LEU A 749 -35.34 -3.25 1.20
CA LEU A 749 -35.27 -3.34 -0.26
C LEU A 749 -35.53 -4.76 -0.73
N THR A 750 -35.19 -5.70 0.15
CA THR A 750 -35.47 -7.13 0.21
C THR A 750 -36.94 -7.52 0.14
N SER A 751 -37.86 -6.56 0.27
CA SER A 751 -39.30 -6.77 0.51
C SER A 751 -40.29 -6.11 -0.43
N GLY A 752 -39.84 -5.18 -1.26
CA GLY A 752 -40.71 -4.44 -2.18
C GLY A 752 -40.55 -4.84 -3.65
N GLN A 753 -41.12 -4.05 -4.57
CA GLN A 753 -40.52 -3.93 -5.91
C GLN A 753 -39.28 -3.05 -5.77
N TYR A 754 -38.13 -3.57 -6.16
CA TYR A 754 -36.84 -2.88 -6.11
C TYR A 754 -36.16 -3.05 -7.46
N SER A 755 -35.32 -2.08 -7.81
CA SER A 755 -34.42 -2.22 -8.94
C SER A 755 -33.19 -3.04 -8.53
N GLU A 756 -32.67 -3.85 -9.46
CA GLU A 756 -31.44 -4.63 -9.26
C GLU A 756 -30.25 -3.72 -8.90
N THR A 757 -30.29 -2.46 -9.36
CA THR A 757 -29.40 -1.35 -8.98
C THR A 757 -29.44 -0.99 -7.49
N GLU A 758 -30.62 -0.79 -6.89
CA GLU A 758 -30.73 -0.41 -5.46
C GLU A 758 -30.23 -1.53 -4.52
N LEU A 759 -30.46 -2.79 -4.88
CA LEU A 759 -29.94 -3.93 -4.12
C LEU A 759 -28.42 -4.02 -4.21
N THR A 760 -27.86 -3.73 -5.39
CA THR A 760 -26.41 -3.74 -5.62
C THR A 760 -25.74 -2.62 -4.83
N GLU A 761 -26.31 -1.41 -4.82
CA GLU A 761 -25.82 -0.28 -4.03
C GLU A 761 -25.79 -0.58 -2.53
N ILE A 762 -26.84 -1.22 -1.99
CA ILE A 762 -26.85 -1.58 -0.57
C ILE A 762 -25.85 -2.68 -0.23
N LYS A 763 -25.70 -3.70 -1.09
CA LYS A 763 -24.64 -4.71 -0.92
C LYS A 763 -23.26 -4.07 -0.90
N GLN A 764 -22.98 -3.15 -1.81
CA GLN A 764 -21.72 -2.38 -1.80
C GLN A 764 -21.54 -1.56 -0.52
N LYS A 765 -22.60 -0.95 0.01
CA LYS A 765 -22.52 -0.22 1.30
C LYS A 765 -22.21 -1.16 2.46
N ILE A 766 -22.81 -2.34 2.51
CA ILE A 766 -22.54 -3.36 3.52
C ILE A 766 -21.09 -3.83 3.42
N ASP A 767 -20.63 -4.20 2.23
CA ASP A 767 -19.26 -4.66 2.00
C ASP A 767 -18.24 -3.56 2.41
N ASN A 768 -18.56 -2.29 2.14
CA ASN A 768 -17.74 -1.15 2.57
C ASN A 768 -17.72 -0.99 4.09
N VAL A 769 -18.87 -1.08 4.77
CA VAL A 769 -18.93 -0.97 6.24
C VAL A 769 -18.21 -2.13 6.92
N ILE A 770 -18.33 -3.36 6.39
CA ILE A 770 -17.55 -4.52 6.84
C ILE A 770 -16.05 -4.24 6.72
N THR A 771 -15.61 -3.79 5.53
CA THR A 771 -14.20 -3.44 5.30
C THR A 771 -13.70 -2.38 6.30
N GLN A 772 -14.51 -1.37 6.59
CA GLN A 772 -14.15 -0.34 7.58
C GLN A 772 -14.07 -0.91 9.00
N LEU A 773 -14.99 -1.81 9.36
CA LEU A 773 -14.99 -2.52 10.64
C LEU A 773 -13.72 -3.35 10.80
N ASP A 774 -13.33 -4.10 9.79
CA ASP A 774 -12.16 -4.98 9.83
C ASP A 774 -10.87 -4.16 9.98
N GLN A 775 -10.77 -3.04 9.25
CA GLN A 775 -9.67 -2.10 9.36
C GLN A 775 -9.60 -1.46 10.76
N LEU A 776 -10.73 -1.02 11.29
CA LEU A 776 -10.80 -0.42 12.63
C LEU A 776 -10.45 -1.43 13.72
N GLN A 777 -10.92 -2.67 13.61
CA GLN A 777 -10.57 -3.74 14.54
C GLN A 777 -9.08 -4.12 14.45
N ALA A 778 -8.48 -4.12 13.26
CA ALA A 778 -7.04 -4.27 13.10
C ALA A 778 -6.28 -3.13 13.79
N GLN A 779 -6.76 -1.88 13.68
CA GLN A 779 -6.19 -0.73 14.37
C GLN A 779 -6.33 -0.84 15.90
N ILE A 780 -7.50 -1.24 16.41
CA ILE A 780 -7.74 -1.51 17.83
C ILE A 780 -6.73 -2.55 18.35
N ARG A 781 -6.52 -3.65 17.61
CA ARG A 781 -5.51 -4.68 17.96
C ARG A 781 -4.09 -4.09 18.00
N LEU A 782 -3.67 -3.38 16.96
CA LEU A 782 -2.31 -2.83 16.86
C LEU A 782 -2.00 -1.76 17.92
N THR A 783 -3.01 -1.00 18.32
CA THR A 783 -2.88 0.04 19.35
C THR A 783 -3.10 -0.49 20.76
N SER A 784 -3.63 -1.71 20.90
CA SER A 784 -3.89 -2.33 22.20
C SER A 784 -2.61 -2.78 22.90
N PRO A 785 -2.32 -2.25 24.11
CA PRO A 785 -1.19 -2.73 24.91
C PRO A 785 -1.36 -4.19 25.35
N ARG A 786 -2.60 -4.67 25.48
CA ARG A 786 -2.88 -6.07 25.83
C ARG A 786 -2.53 -7.00 24.68
N TYR A 787 -2.93 -6.64 23.47
CA TYR A 787 -2.67 -7.42 22.26
C TYR A 787 -1.16 -7.55 21.96
N ALA A 788 -0.42 -6.45 22.03
CA ALA A 788 1.04 -6.44 21.78
C ALA A 788 1.84 -7.36 22.73
N ASN A 789 1.27 -7.68 23.90
CA ASN A 789 1.88 -8.56 24.90
C ASN A 789 1.46 -10.04 24.77
N LEU A 790 0.55 -10.39 23.85
CA LEU A 790 0.11 -11.77 23.68
C LEU A 790 1.22 -12.63 23.08
N LYS A 791 1.48 -13.77 23.72
CA LYS A 791 2.31 -14.82 23.16
C LYS A 791 1.40 -15.82 22.46
N TYR A 792 1.50 -15.93 21.14
CA TYR A 792 0.70 -16.88 20.38
C TYR A 792 0.97 -18.32 20.82
N PRO A 793 -0.06 -19.10 21.22
CA PRO A 793 0.13 -20.42 21.78
C PRO A 793 0.74 -21.37 20.75
N GLN A 794 1.61 -22.26 21.21
CA GLN A 794 2.06 -23.39 20.40
C GLN A 794 1.07 -24.55 20.59
N PRO A 795 0.69 -25.26 19.51
CA PRO A 795 -0.05 -26.50 19.64
C PRO A 795 0.68 -27.49 20.54
N LEU A 796 -0.08 -28.38 21.18
CA LEU A 796 0.48 -29.36 22.09
C LEU A 796 1.36 -30.37 21.35
N THR A 797 2.45 -30.76 21.99
CA THR A 797 3.24 -31.93 21.60
C THR A 797 2.45 -33.22 21.83
N LEU A 798 2.85 -34.33 21.21
CA LEU A 798 2.24 -35.64 21.47
C LEU A 798 2.20 -35.96 22.98
N THR A 799 3.30 -35.69 23.69
CA THR A 799 3.40 -35.96 25.13
C THR A 799 2.41 -35.11 25.92
N GLU A 800 2.24 -33.84 25.56
CA GLU A 800 1.29 -32.96 26.22
C GLU A 800 -0.16 -33.34 25.91
N ILE A 801 -0.49 -33.77 24.69
CA ILE A 801 -1.81 -34.33 24.37
C ILE A 801 -2.11 -35.53 25.28
N GLN A 802 -1.16 -36.45 25.39
CA GLN A 802 -1.30 -37.64 26.22
C GLN A 802 -1.49 -37.31 27.71
N GLN A 803 -0.84 -36.27 28.23
CA GLN A 803 -0.86 -35.90 29.64
C GLN A 803 -2.01 -34.95 30.03
N GLN A 804 -2.31 -33.96 29.17
CA GLN A 804 -3.23 -32.86 29.48
C GLN A 804 -4.63 -33.08 28.91
N VAL A 805 -4.75 -33.80 27.78
CA VAL A 805 -6.02 -33.99 27.08
C VAL A 805 -6.63 -35.33 27.45
N LEU A 806 -5.88 -36.43 27.29
CA LEU A 806 -6.40 -37.80 27.36
C LEU A 806 -6.47 -38.37 28.80
N ASP A 807 -7.38 -39.32 28.99
CA ASP A 807 -7.47 -40.19 30.17
C ASP A 807 -7.43 -41.67 29.72
N ASP A 808 -7.48 -42.62 30.68
CA ASP A 808 -7.27 -44.05 30.38
C ASP A 808 -8.39 -44.65 29.48
N ASP A 809 -9.58 -44.04 29.53
CA ASP A 809 -10.79 -44.48 28.83
C ASP A 809 -11.05 -43.72 27.52
N THR A 810 -10.15 -42.81 27.13
CA THR A 810 -10.30 -41.99 25.91
C THR A 810 -9.22 -42.34 24.88
N ILE A 811 -9.63 -42.40 23.61
CA ILE A 811 -8.74 -42.49 22.45
C ILE A 811 -9.02 -41.31 21.52
N LEU A 812 -7.97 -40.58 21.14
CA LEU A 812 -8.03 -39.54 20.12
C LEU A 812 -7.84 -40.18 18.75
N LEU A 813 -8.77 -39.90 17.85
CA LEU A 813 -8.74 -40.25 16.44
C LEU A 813 -8.60 -38.96 15.63
N GLU A 814 -7.40 -38.71 15.15
CA GLU A 814 -7.06 -37.52 14.38
C GLU A 814 -6.80 -37.88 12.92
N TYR A 815 -7.55 -37.25 12.01
CA TYR A 815 -7.47 -37.51 10.58
C TYR A 815 -6.74 -36.38 9.86
N ALA A 816 -5.88 -36.69 8.89
CA ALA A 816 -5.31 -35.72 7.95
C ALA A 816 -5.52 -36.20 6.52
N LEU A 817 -6.35 -35.47 5.76
CA LEU A 817 -6.67 -35.83 4.38
C LEU A 817 -5.63 -35.23 3.45
N GLY A 818 -4.92 -36.05 2.66
CA GLY A 818 -3.91 -35.60 1.70
C GLY A 818 -4.27 -35.98 0.26
N GLU A 819 -3.65 -35.29 -0.71
CA GLU A 819 -3.94 -35.46 -2.14
C GLU A 819 -3.59 -36.86 -2.67
N ASP A 820 -2.43 -37.40 -2.28
CA ASP A 820 -1.98 -38.73 -2.71
C ASP A 820 -2.41 -39.84 -1.75
N ARG A 821 -2.44 -39.54 -0.45
CA ARG A 821 -2.79 -40.45 0.66
C ARG A 821 -3.18 -39.63 1.88
N SER A 822 -3.99 -40.23 2.74
CA SER A 822 -4.45 -39.62 3.99
C SER A 822 -3.92 -40.41 5.18
N TYR A 823 -4.07 -39.86 6.39
CA TYR A 823 -3.53 -40.43 7.62
C TYR A 823 -4.56 -40.44 8.74
N LEU A 824 -4.46 -41.43 9.62
CA LEU A 824 -5.16 -41.52 10.89
C LEU A 824 -4.16 -41.82 12.00
N TRP A 825 -4.15 -40.98 13.04
CA TRP A 825 -3.46 -41.25 14.29
C TRP A 825 -4.49 -41.63 15.37
N ALA A 826 -4.28 -42.80 15.96
CA ALA A 826 -5.01 -43.30 17.11
C ALA A 826 -4.12 -43.14 18.35
N VAL A 827 -4.41 -42.12 19.17
CA VAL A 827 -3.59 -41.72 20.31
C VAL A 827 -4.31 -42.07 21.61
N THR A 828 -3.63 -42.81 22.47
CA THR A 828 -4.04 -43.06 23.85
C THR A 828 -3.06 -42.36 24.78
N LYS A 829 -3.38 -42.27 26.07
CA LYS A 829 -2.49 -41.74 27.11
C LYS A 829 -1.07 -42.33 27.10
N ASN A 830 -0.89 -43.55 26.59
CA ASN A 830 0.39 -44.27 26.65
C ASN A 830 0.93 -44.72 25.29
N SER A 831 0.20 -44.50 24.18
CA SER A 831 0.60 -44.97 22.85
C SER A 831 0.09 -44.08 21.73
N ILE A 832 0.74 -44.18 20.57
CA ILE A 832 0.27 -43.69 19.28
C ILE A 832 0.33 -44.84 18.28
N ASN A 833 -0.72 -44.98 17.48
CA ASN A 833 -0.79 -45.93 16.37
C ASN A 833 -1.23 -45.19 15.10
N SER A 834 -0.49 -45.39 14.01
CA SER A 834 -0.59 -44.54 12.83
C SER A 834 -0.92 -45.35 11.59
N TYR A 835 -1.85 -44.87 10.78
CA TYR A 835 -2.42 -45.60 9.65
C TYR A 835 -2.43 -44.77 8.38
N VAL A 836 -2.12 -45.41 7.26
CA VAL A 836 -2.28 -44.81 5.92
C VAL A 836 -3.69 -45.11 5.43
N LEU A 837 -4.40 -44.07 5.03
CA LEU A 837 -5.75 -44.09 4.48
C LEU A 837 -5.72 -43.72 2.98
N PRO A 838 -6.80 -44.00 2.22
CA PRO A 838 -6.91 -43.57 0.82
C PRO A 838 -6.79 -42.06 0.65
N LYS A 839 -6.54 -41.61 -0.59
CA LYS A 839 -6.48 -40.18 -0.95
C LYS A 839 -7.76 -39.42 -0.61
N ARG A 840 -7.63 -38.12 -0.33
CA ARG A 840 -8.70 -37.18 0.04
C ARG A 840 -9.96 -37.34 -0.82
N SER A 841 -9.81 -37.27 -2.15
CA SER A 841 -10.94 -37.36 -3.09
C SER A 841 -11.82 -38.60 -2.94
N GLN A 842 -11.25 -39.75 -2.53
CA GLN A 842 -12.02 -40.97 -2.30
C GLN A 842 -12.80 -40.92 -0.98
N ILE A 843 -12.18 -40.39 0.07
CA ILE A 843 -12.81 -40.20 1.38
C ILE A 843 -13.95 -39.18 1.24
N GLU A 844 -13.72 -38.09 0.50
CA GLU A 844 -14.72 -37.05 0.28
C GLU A 844 -15.96 -37.56 -0.46
N ALA A 845 -15.78 -38.34 -1.53
CA ALA A 845 -16.90 -38.92 -2.26
C ALA A 845 -17.79 -39.83 -1.38
N THR A 846 -17.17 -40.66 -0.54
CA THR A 846 -17.91 -41.56 0.37
C THR A 846 -18.58 -40.81 1.52
N ALA A 847 -17.92 -39.79 2.09
CA ALA A 847 -18.48 -38.92 3.12
C ALA A 847 -19.67 -38.09 2.61
N GLN A 848 -19.58 -37.53 1.41
CA GLN A 848 -20.67 -36.79 0.79
C GLN A 848 -21.90 -37.68 0.55
N THR A 849 -21.69 -38.91 0.08
CA THR A 849 -22.77 -39.89 -0.13
C THR A 849 -23.50 -40.19 1.18
N LEU A 850 -22.76 -40.43 2.27
CA LEU A 850 -23.35 -40.65 3.59
C LEU A 850 -24.15 -39.42 4.06
N ARG A 851 -23.57 -38.22 3.94
CA ARG A 851 -24.23 -36.97 4.36
C ARG A 851 -25.54 -36.72 3.62
N GLN A 852 -25.58 -36.95 2.32
CA GLN A 852 -26.81 -36.83 1.52
C GLN A 852 -27.89 -37.83 1.98
N SER A 853 -27.50 -39.04 2.37
CA SER A 853 -28.42 -40.05 2.92
C SER A 853 -28.98 -39.64 4.29
N LEU A 854 -28.11 -39.21 5.23
CA LEU A 854 -28.49 -38.90 6.62
C LEU A 854 -29.40 -37.68 6.77
N THR A 855 -29.45 -36.81 5.76
CA THR A 855 -30.30 -35.59 5.77
C THR A 855 -31.73 -35.84 5.30
N SER A 856 -32.10 -37.10 5.04
CA SER A 856 -33.44 -37.53 4.66
C SER A 856 -34.07 -38.42 5.73
N SER A 857 -35.38 -38.32 5.97
CA SER A 857 -36.10 -39.19 6.92
C SER A 857 -36.07 -40.69 6.55
N ALA A 858 -35.67 -41.02 5.32
CA ALA A 858 -35.43 -42.37 4.85
C ALA A 858 -33.98 -42.86 5.09
N ALA A 859 -33.21 -42.18 5.94
CA ALA A 859 -31.82 -42.52 6.19
C ALA A 859 -31.66 -43.93 6.78
N HIS A 860 -30.65 -44.64 6.28
CA HIS A 860 -30.28 -46.01 6.66
C HIS A 860 -28.79 -46.08 7.03
N LEU A 861 -28.44 -46.79 8.11
CA LEU A 861 -27.06 -46.88 8.64
C LEU A 861 -26.11 -47.56 7.65
N GLU A 862 -26.63 -48.47 6.81
CA GLU A 862 -25.85 -49.24 5.84
C GLU A 862 -25.17 -48.35 4.79
N THR A 863 -25.72 -47.15 4.54
CA THR A 863 -25.09 -46.17 3.64
C THR A 863 -23.73 -45.69 4.14
N GLY A 864 -23.45 -45.83 5.45
CA GLY A 864 -22.18 -45.50 6.07
C GLY A 864 -21.12 -46.60 6.01
N ILE A 865 -21.44 -47.80 5.51
CA ILE A 865 -20.50 -48.94 5.49
C ILE A 865 -19.20 -48.61 4.75
N PRO A 866 -19.21 -48.03 3.53
CA PRO A 866 -17.96 -47.73 2.82
C PRO A 866 -17.06 -46.76 3.59
N LEU A 867 -17.64 -45.75 4.24
CA LEU A 867 -16.88 -44.78 5.03
C LEU A 867 -16.36 -45.40 6.33
N SER A 868 -17.19 -46.19 7.03
CA SER A 868 -16.79 -46.93 8.24
C SER A 868 -15.63 -47.90 7.96
N GLN A 869 -15.66 -48.58 6.80
CA GLN A 869 -14.55 -49.46 6.38
C GLN A 869 -13.24 -48.71 6.21
N ILE A 870 -13.29 -47.46 5.71
CA ILE A 870 -12.10 -46.63 5.55
C ILE A 870 -11.62 -46.09 6.90
N LEU A 871 -12.52 -45.55 7.73
CA LEU A 871 -12.16 -44.76 8.92
C LEU A 871 -11.99 -45.58 10.21
N LEU A 872 -12.72 -46.69 10.37
CA LEU A 872 -12.83 -47.41 11.63
C LEU A 872 -12.22 -48.82 11.59
N THR A 873 -12.25 -49.50 10.43
CA THR A 873 -11.64 -50.84 10.32
C THR A 873 -10.15 -50.90 10.73
N PRO A 874 -9.29 -49.92 10.39
CA PRO A 874 -7.87 -49.95 10.80
C PRO A 874 -7.67 -49.99 12.33
N ILE A 875 -8.64 -49.47 13.09
CA ILE A 875 -8.58 -49.29 14.54
C ILE A 875 -9.61 -50.12 15.30
N ALA A 876 -10.35 -51.02 14.62
CA ALA A 876 -11.48 -51.73 15.21
C ALA A 876 -11.12 -52.53 16.48
N SER A 877 -9.88 -53.03 16.58
CA SER A 877 -9.40 -53.75 17.77
C SER A 877 -8.98 -52.83 18.93
N GLN A 878 -8.84 -51.53 18.71
CA GLN A 878 -8.37 -50.55 19.70
C GLN A 878 -9.51 -49.72 20.31
N ILE A 879 -10.57 -49.47 19.54
CA ILE A 879 -11.67 -48.60 19.98
C ILE A 879 -12.46 -49.19 21.15
N GLY A 880 -12.73 -50.51 21.16
CA GLY A 880 -13.47 -51.17 22.25
C GLY A 880 -14.71 -50.38 22.70
N ASN A 881 -14.89 -50.26 24.02
CA ASN A 881 -15.91 -49.39 24.63
C ASN A 881 -15.33 -48.02 25.08
N LYS A 882 -14.18 -47.60 24.51
CA LYS A 882 -13.54 -46.33 24.88
C LYS A 882 -14.34 -45.14 24.35
N ARG A 883 -14.16 -43.98 24.96
CA ARG A 883 -14.60 -42.70 24.40
C ARG A 883 -13.73 -42.35 23.21
N LEU A 884 -14.37 -42.02 22.09
CA LEU A 884 -13.71 -41.59 20.87
C LEU A 884 -13.72 -40.05 20.82
N LEU A 885 -12.54 -39.47 20.90
CA LEU A 885 -12.31 -38.05 20.67
C LEU A 885 -11.93 -37.86 19.21
N ILE A 886 -12.81 -37.26 18.40
CA ILE A 886 -12.66 -37.18 16.95
C ILE A 886 -12.18 -35.79 16.56
N VAL A 887 -11.02 -35.72 15.88
CA VAL A 887 -10.54 -34.54 15.17
C VAL A 887 -10.61 -34.82 13.67
N GLY A 888 -11.70 -34.36 13.06
CA GLY A 888 -11.96 -34.54 11.64
C GLY A 888 -11.26 -33.50 10.77
N ASP A 889 -10.87 -33.88 9.56
CA ASP A 889 -10.31 -32.97 8.56
C ASP A 889 -11.24 -32.86 7.33
N GLY A 890 -11.33 -31.64 6.78
CA GLY A 890 -12.24 -31.29 5.68
C GLY A 890 -13.68 -31.77 5.91
N VAL A 891 -14.20 -32.54 4.96
CA VAL A 891 -15.58 -33.04 4.97
C VAL A 891 -15.93 -33.85 6.22
N LEU A 892 -14.94 -34.48 6.88
CA LEU A 892 -15.18 -35.34 8.04
C LEU A 892 -15.68 -34.57 9.25
N GLN A 893 -15.46 -33.25 9.31
CA GLN A 893 -16.01 -32.39 10.36
C GLN A 893 -17.53 -32.29 10.32
N TYR A 894 -18.15 -32.62 9.19
CA TYR A 894 -19.60 -32.62 9.00
C TYR A 894 -20.23 -34.02 9.09
N ILE A 895 -19.46 -35.05 9.45
CA ILE A 895 -19.95 -36.43 9.53
C ILE A 895 -20.28 -36.78 10.98
N PRO A 896 -21.52 -37.22 11.29
CA PRO A 896 -21.85 -37.70 12.61
C PRO A 896 -21.27 -39.10 12.82
N PHE A 897 -20.09 -39.18 13.44
CA PHE A 897 -19.44 -40.47 13.74
C PHE A 897 -20.35 -41.42 14.55
N ALA A 898 -21.29 -40.87 15.34
CA ALA A 898 -22.31 -41.64 16.06
C ALA A 898 -23.16 -42.54 15.17
N ALA A 899 -23.47 -42.10 13.94
CA ALA A 899 -24.26 -42.86 12.98
C ALA A 899 -23.43 -43.75 12.05
N LEU A 900 -22.09 -43.81 12.20
CA LEU A 900 -21.30 -44.76 11.43
C LEU A 900 -21.60 -46.18 11.91
N PRO A 901 -21.83 -47.14 11.00
CA PRO A 901 -22.04 -48.53 11.40
C PRO A 901 -20.75 -49.13 11.95
N LEU A 902 -20.86 -50.00 12.96
CA LEU A 902 -19.73 -50.74 13.47
C LEU A 902 -19.15 -51.65 12.38
N PRO A 903 -17.82 -51.71 12.19
CA PRO A 903 -17.21 -52.60 11.19
C PRO A 903 -17.59 -54.08 11.36
N SER A 904 -17.86 -54.52 12.59
CA SER A 904 -18.27 -55.89 12.94
C SER A 904 -19.77 -56.12 12.90
N SER A 905 -20.61 -55.07 12.87
CA SER A 905 -22.07 -55.15 12.89
C SER A 905 -22.68 -54.02 12.05
N PRO A 906 -22.91 -54.24 10.73
CA PRO A 906 -23.28 -53.19 9.77
C PRO A 906 -24.61 -52.47 10.04
N THR A 907 -25.47 -53.02 10.91
CA THR A 907 -26.77 -52.46 11.30
C THR A 907 -26.75 -51.78 12.67
N THR A 908 -25.60 -51.79 13.35
CA THR A 908 -25.44 -51.23 14.70
C THR A 908 -24.61 -49.95 14.61
N PRO A 909 -25.11 -48.80 15.07
CA PRO A 909 -24.36 -47.56 15.02
C PRO A 909 -23.24 -47.54 16.08
N LEU A 910 -22.17 -46.80 15.79
CA LEU A 910 -20.98 -46.68 16.64
C LEU A 910 -21.31 -46.20 18.06
N LEU A 911 -22.34 -45.35 18.19
CA LEU A 911 -22.77 -44.81 19.48
C LEU A 911 -23.21 -45.90 20.49
N VAL A 912 -23.56 -47.10 20.03
CA VAL A 912 -23.92 -48.23 20.91
C VAL A 912 -22.73 -48.68 21.76
N GLN A 913 -21.51 -48.64 21.21
CA GLN A 913 -20.31 -49.07 21.91
C GLN A 913 -19.51 -47.90 22.50
N ASN A 914 -19.60 -46.72 21.87
CA ASN A 914 -18.69 -45.63 22.17
C ASN A 914 -19.41 -44.33 22.51
N GLU A 915 -18.87 -43.60 23.50
CA GLU A 915 -19.11 -42.17 23.63
C GLU A 915 -18.30 -41.43 22.57
N ILE A 916 -18.89 -40.42 21.93
CA ILE A 916 -18.28 -39.72 20.79
C ILE A 916 -18.29 -38.23 21.08
N VAL A 917 -17.12 -37.62 20.96
CA VAL A 917 -16.91 -36.19 21.17
C VAL A 917 -16.14 -35.67 19.96
N THR A 918 -16.63 -34.61 19.34
CA THR A 918 -15.98 -34.00 18.17
C THR A 918 -15.25 -32.72 18.56
N LEU A 919 -14.04 -32.51 18.06
CA LEU A 919 -13.26 -31.31 18.31
C LEU A 919 -12.66 -30.72 17.03
N PRO A 920 -12.43 -29.40 17.02
CA PRO A 920 -11.62 -28.77 15.99
C PRO A 920 -10.13 -29.20 16.07
N SER A 921 -9.60 -29.44 17.27
CA SER A 921 -8.22 -29.90 17.53
C SER A 921 -8.06 -30.36 18.98
N ALA A 922 -7.13 -31.27 19.27
CA ALA A 922 -6.83 -31.71 20.63
C ALA A 922 -6.27 -30.57 21.51
N SER A 923 -5.45 -29.69 20.94
CA SER A 923 -4.83 -28.55 21.62
C SER A 923 -5.85 -27.54 22.15
N THR A 924 -7.01 -27.42 21.51
CA THR A 924 -8.05 -26.44 21.89
C THR A 924 -8.62 -26.71 23.29
N ILE A 925 -8.79 -27.99 23.65
CA ILE A 925 -9.26 -28.37 24.99
C ILE A 925 -8.25 -28.00 26.05
N ALA A 926 -6.96 -28.21 25.82
CA ALA A 926 -5.95 -27.93 26.83
C ALA A 926 -5.88 -26.44 27.16
N ILE A 927 -5.92 -25.58 26.12
CA ILE A 927 -6.01 -24.13 26.30
C ILE A 927 -7.28 -23.76 27.05
N GLN A 928 -8.43 -24.30 26.63
CA GLN A 928 -9.70 -24.03 27.28
C GLN A 928 -9.68 -24.47 28.77
N ARG A 929 -9.16 -25.65 29.09
CA ARG A 929 -9.00 -26.13 30.47
C ARG A 929 -8.08 -25.22 31.30
N GLN A 930 -6.97 -24.77 30.72
CA GLN A 930 -6.05 -23.85 31.38
C GLN A 930 -6.72 -22.50 31.67
N GLN A 931 -7.44 -21.95 30.69
CA GLN A 931 -8.14 -20.67 30.82
C GLN A 931 -9.30 -20.74 31.82
N LEU A 932 -10.01 -21.87 31.87
CA LEU A 932 -11.14 -22.08 32.77
C LEU A 932 -10.74 -22.60 34.17
N GLN A 933 -9.45 -22.88 34.44
CA GLN A 933 -9.00 -23.57 35.65
C GLN A 933 -9.39 -22.87 36.97
N ASN A 934 -9.42 -21.54 36.98
CA ASN A 934 -9.77 -20.72 38.16
C ASN A 934 -11.17 -20.12 38.09
N ARG A 935 -11.97 -20.53 37.10
CA ARG A 935 -13.32 -20.01 36.92
C ARG A 935 -14.26 -20.61 37.96
N THR A 936 -14.99 -19.75 38.68
CA THR A 936 -16.10 -20.19 39.52
C THR A 936 -17.31 -20.53 38.63
N PRO A 937 -17.92 -21.72 38.77
CA PRO A 937 -19.16 -22.04 38.08
C PRO A 937 -20.24 -21.00 38.37
N ALA A 938 -21.06 -20.73 37.36
CA ALA A 938 -22.13 -19.74 37.48
C ALA A 938 -23.15 -20.17 38.56
N ALA A 939 -23.74 -19.21 39.27
CA ALA A 939 -24.53 -19.49 40.47
C ALA A 939 -25.92 -20.10 40.17
N LYS A 940 -26.46 -19.85 38.98
CA LYS A 940 -27.77 -20.33 38.54
C LYS A 940 -27.61 -21.47 37.54
N THR A 941 -28.64 -22.30 37.43
CA THR A 941 -28.56 -23.56 36.70
C THR A 941 -28.80 -23.37 35.20
N LEU A 942 -29.92 -22.75 34.81
CA LEU A 942 -30.42 -22.83 33.43
C LEU A 942 -31.05 -21.53 32.94
N ALA A 943 -30.69 -21.08 31.74
CA ALA A 943 -31.43 -20.07 30.99
C ALA A 943 -32.02 -20.68 29.71
N VAL A 944 -33.30 -20.46 29.45
CA VAL A 944 -34.00 -20.93 28.25
C VAL A 944 -34.58 -19.76 27.48
N LEU A 945 -34.12 -19.59 26.24
CA LEU A 945 -34.69 -18.68 25.26
C LEU A 945 -35.36 -19.51 24.16
N ALA A 946 -36.69 -19.46 24.07
CA ALA A 946 -37.43 -20.39 23.22
C ALA A 946 -38.76 -19.84 22.70
N ASP A 947 -39.25 -20.47 21.62
CA ASP A 947 -40.50 -20.13 20.94
C ASP A 947 -40.62 -18.63 20.63
N PRO A 948 -39.71 -18.02 19.85
CA PRO A 948 -39.81 -16.60 19.54
C PRO A 948 -40.98 -16.28 18.59
N VAL A 949 -41.32 -15.00 18.50
CA VAL A 949 -42.39 -14.47 17.64
C VAL A 949 -41.78 -13.92 16.35
N PHE A 950 -42.00 -14.62 15.23
CA PHE A 950 -41.37 -14.28 13.95
C PHE A 950 -42.26 -13.50 12.98
N ASN A 951 -43.58 -13.45 13.20
CA ASN A 951 -44.52 -12.82 12.27
C ASN A 951 -45.77 -12.27 12.97
N LEU A 952 -46.39 -11.24 12.36
CA LEU A 952 -47.59 -10.57 12.87
C LEU A 952 -48.87 -11.43 12.85
N ASN A 953 -48.86 -12.53 12.08
CA ASN A 953 -49.97 -13.48 12.00
C ASN A 953 -49.89 -14.57 13.08
N ASP A 954 -48.94 -14.47 14.01
CA ASP A 954 -48.81 -15.40 15.11
C ASP A 954 -50.04 -15.35 16.02
N SER A 955 -50.50 -16.53 16.44
CA SER A 955 -51.63 -16.74 17.36
C SER A 955 -51.52 -16.01 18.69
N ARG A 956 -50.32 -15.56 19.08
CA ARG A 956 -50.03 -14.89 20.36
C ARG A 956 -50.38 -13.40 20.38
N PHE A 957 -50.69 -12.79 19.24
CA PHE A 957 -51.29 -11.45 19.22
C PHE A 957 -52.79 -11.53 19.49
N GLU A 958 -53.33 -10.72 20.42
CA GLU A 958 -54.76 -10.73 20.73
C GLU A 958 -55.61 -10.53 19.46
N SER A 959 -56.61 -11.39 19.29
CA SER A 959 -57.46 -11.47 18.12
C SER A 959 -58.42 -10.28 18.04
N ASN A 960 -57.95 -9.14 17.54
CA ASN A 960 -58.82 -8.11 17.00
C ASN A 960 -58.41 -7.81 15.55
N SER A 961 -59.30 -8.24 14.65
CA SER A 961 -59.31 -8.08 13.19
C SER A 961 -58.19 -8.79 12.41
N ARG A 962 -58.60 -9.77 11.58
CA ARG A 962 -57.95 -10.02 10.29
C ARG A 962 -58.09 -8.75 9.46
N GLN A 963 -57.09 -7.89 9.50
CA GLN A 963 -56.82 -7.05 8.34
C GLN A 963 -55.92 -7.88 7.42
N GLU A 964 -56.31 -8.03 6.16
CA GLU A 964 -55.32 -8.34 5.13
C GLU A 964 -54.25 -7.25 5.23
N THR A 965 -53.04 -7.66 5.61
CA THR A 965 -51.90 -6.75 5.64
C THR A 965 -51.70 -6.23 4.22
N PRO A 966 -51.62 -4.91 3.99
CA PRO A 966 -51.13 -4.40 2.73
C PRO A 966 -49.77 -5.04 2.45
N LYS A 967 -49.46 -5.35 1.19
CA LYS A 967 -48.10 -5.73 0.82
C LYS A 967 -47.18 -4.55 1.13
N THR A 968 -46.56 -4.60 2.31
CA THR A 968 -45.62 -3.59 2.79
C THR A 968 -44.19 -4.04 2.51
N PRO A 969 -43.27 -3.10 2.26
CA PRO A 969 -41.84 -3.33 2.17
C PRO A 969 -41.18 -3.88 3.46
N ASP A 970 -41.91 -4.49 4.39
CA ASP A 970 -41.33 -5.21 5.53
C ASP A 970 -41.69 -6.70 5.48
N ASN A 971 -42.73 -7.08 4.73
CA ASN A 971 -43.23 -8.46 4.67
C ASN A 971 -42.59 -9.31 3.56
N GLU A 972 -42.13 -8.75 2.42
CA GLU A 972 -41.36 -9.58 1.46
C GLU A 972 -39.84 -9.66 1.80
N ALA A 973 -39.39 -8.98 2.86
CA ALA A 973 -38.02 -8.62 3.26
C ALA A 973 -37.37 -9.80 3.93
N LEU A 974 -38.11 -10.21 4.96
CA LEU A 974 -38.21 -11.51 5.52
C LEU A 974 -38.04 -12.48 4.34
N ASN A 975 -38.94 -12.42 3.36
CA ASN A 975 -39.06 -13.35 2.22
C ASN A 975 -37.86 -13.40 1.26
N ARG A 976 -36.92 -12.46 1.29
CA ARG A 976 -35.68 -12.48 0.49
C ARG A 976 -34.43 -12.77 1.32
N ALA A 977 -34.40 -12.50 2.61
CA ALA A 977 -33.37 -13.01 3.52
C ALA A 977 -33.31 -14.55 3.46
N ALA A 978 -34.48 -15.22 3.47
CA ALA A 978 -34.58 -16.67 3.24
C ALA A 978 -34.11 -17.14 1.84
N ARG A 979 -34.16 -16.28 0.81
CA ARG A 979 -33.72 -16.62 -0.56
C ARG A 979 -32.21 -16.52 -0.75
N ASN A 980 -31.56 -15.52 -0.16
CA ASN A 980 -30.09 -15.41 -0.18
C ASN A 980 -29.40 -16.52 0.64
N LEU A 981 -30.15 -17.15 1.56
CA LEU A 981 -29.77 -18.34 2.32
C LEU A 981 -30.12 -19.68 1.61
N GLY A 982 -30.65 -19.62 0.37
CA GLY A 982 -30.94 -20.81 -0.44
C GLY A 982 -32.28 -21.52 -0.16
N ILE A 983 -33.26 -20.89 0.49
CA ILE A 983 -34.48 -21.57 1.03
C ILE A 983 -35.76 -21.36 0.16
N GLY A 984 -35.64 -20.78 -1.04
CA GLY A 984 -36.72 -20.77 -2.05
C GLY A 984 -37.85 -19.73 -1.87
N GLU A 985 -38.72 -19.61 -2.88
CA GLU A 985 -39.60 -18.43 -3.13
C GLU A 985 -40.90 -18.34 -2.29
N ASN A 986 -41.23 -19.30 -1.43
CA ASN A 986 -42.51 -19.35 -0.73
C ASN A 986 -42.36 -19.05 0.76
N ALA A 987 -42.58 -17.81 1.12
CA ALA A 987 -42.14 -17.33 2.40
C ALA A 987 -43.30 -17.09 3.36
N THR A 988 -43.59 -18.17 4.08
CA THR A 988 -43.83 -18.15 5.53
C THR A 988 -42.45 -18.26 6.19
N LEU A 989 -41.78 -17.13 6.45
CA LEU A 989 -40.32 -17.12 6.57
C LEU A 989 -39.69 -17.95 7.68
N PHE A 990 -40.24 -17.79 8.86
CA PHE A 990 -39.90 -18.57 10.02
C PHE A 990 -41.27 -18.93 10.60
N SER A 991 -41.77 -20.10 10.20
CA SER A 991 -42.95 -20.63 10.86
C SER A 991 -42.62 -20.87 12.32
N ARG A 992 -43.55 -20.55 13.21
CA ARG A 992 -43.44 -20.89 14.63
C ARG A 992 -43.11 -22.38 14.77
N LEU A 993 -42.01 -22.68 15.45
CA LEU A 993 -41.62 -24.03 15.83
C LEU A 993 -42.40 -24.39 17.09
N LYS A 994 -43.62 -24.89 16.95
CA LYS A 994 -44.55 -25.02 18.10
C LYS A 994 -43.98 -25.89 19.22
N PHE A 995 -43.12 -26.86 18.88
CA PHE A 995 -42.60 -27.79 19.86
C PHE A 995 -41.39 -27.23 20.63
N THR A 996 -40.81 -26.09 20.24
CA THR A 996 -39.79 -25.40 21.05
C THR A 996 -40.39 -24.87 22.35
N ARG A 997 -41.69 -24.52 22.38
CA ARG A 997 -42.42 -24.19 23.62
C ARG A 997 -42.50 -25.39 24.54
N THR A 998 -42.96 -26.53 24.00
CA THR A 998 -43.08 -27.78 24.75
C THR A 998 -41.73 -28.28 25.24
N GLU A 999 -40.68 -28.12 24.44
CA GLU A 999 -39.29 -28.39 24.81
C GLU A 999 -38.87 -27.53 25.99
N ALA A 1000 -39.03 -26.21 25.90
CA ALA A 1000 -38.68 -25.28 26.96
C ALA A 1000 -39.41 -25.59 28.27
N GLU A 1001 -40.73 -25.79 28.24
CA GLU A 1001 -41.54 -26.09 29.42
C GLU A 1001 -41.12 -27.41 30.09
N LYS A 1002 -40.85 -28.46 29.30
CA LYS A 1002 -40.37 -29.74 29.82
C LYS A 1002 -38.98 -29.62 30.46
N ILE A 1003 -38.11 -28.78 29.91
CA ILE A 1003 -36.76 -28.56 30.43
C ILE A 1003 -36.78 -27.71 31.70
N LEU A 1004 -37.50 -26.58 31.69
CA LEU A 1004 -37.63 -25.67 32.84
C LEU A 1004 -38.24 -26.39 34.06
N ALA A 1005 -39.22 -27.27 33.84
CA ALA A 1005 -39.82 -28.09 34.91
C ALA A 1005 -38.83 -29.00 35.67
N LEU A 1006 -37.59 -29.16 35.19
CA LEU A 1006 -36.53 -29.94 35.85
C LEU A 1006 -35.71 -29.10 36.85
N VAL A 1007 -35.86 -27.78 36.86
CA VAL A 1007 -35.06 -26.83 37.64
C VAL A 1007 -35.98 -25.99 38.54
N PRO A 1008 -35.58 -25.61 39.77
CA PRO A 1008 -36.37 -24.67 40.58
C PRO A 1008 -36.43 -23.27 39.96
N GLU A 1009 -37.58 -22.59 40.03
CA GLU A 1009 -37.79 -21.24 39.45
C GLU A 1009 -36.71 -20.21 39.81
N ILE A 1010 -36.17 -20.25 41.03
CA ILE A 1010 -35.09 -19.34 41.48
C ILE A 1010 -33.73 -19.59 40.83
N GLN A 1011 -33.56 -20.74 40.19
CA GLN A 1011 -32.33 -21.21 39.55
C GLN A 1011 -32.41 -21.11 38.02
N GLU A 1012 -33.52 -20.62 37.48
CA GLU A 1012 -33.74 -20.53 36.04
C GLU A 1012 -33.97 -19.11 35.50
N LEU A 1013 -33.93 -18.98 34.19
CA LEU A 1013 -34.42 -17.84 33.42
C LEU A 1013 -35.35 -18.40 32.35
N GLU A 1014 -36.61 -18.02 32.41
CA GLU A 1014 -37.59 -18.26 31.35
C GLU A 1014 -37.70 -17.01 30.47
N ALA A 1015 -37.30 -17.14 29.20
CA ALA A 1015 -37.47 -16.10 28.19
C ALA A 1015 -38.20 -16.71 26.98
N LEU A 1016 -39.54 -16.63 27.01
CA LEU A 1016 -40.42 -17.19 25.99
C LEU A 1016 -41.13 -16.09 25.21
N ASP A 1017 -41.67 -16.44 24.04
CA ASP A 1017 -42.47 -15.55 23.22
C ASP A 1017 -41.71 -14.24 22.92
N PHE A 1018 -42.31 -13.07 23.15
CA PHE A 1018 -41.71 -11.76 22.92
C PHE A 1018 -40.41 -11.53 23.71
N ASN A 1019 -40.25 -12.18 24.87
CA ASN A 1019 -39.07 -12.06 25.73
C ASN A 1019 -37.88 -12.91 25.28
N ALA A 1020 -38.11 -13.92 24.42
CA ALA A 1020 -37.04 -14.61 23.69
C ALA A 1020 -36.45 -13.64 22.65
N SER A 1021 -35.70 -12.64 23.10
CA SER A 1021 -35.29 -11.45 22.33
C SER A 1021 -33.77 -11.28 22.35
N ARG A 1022 -33.24 -10.54 21.36
CA ARG A 1022 -31.80 -10.22 21.28
C ARG A 1022 -31.32 -9.53 22.55
N THR A 1023 -32.09 -8.58 23.08
CA THR A 1023 -31.81 -7.88 24.35
C THR A 1023 -31.55 -8.86 25.50
N GLN A 1024 -32.38 -9.90 25.62
CA GLN A 1024 -32.22 -10.90 26.67
C GLN A 1024 -31.01 -11.81 26.44
N ALA A 1025 -30.71 -12.13 25.17
CA ALA A 1025 -29.57 -12.95 24.80
C ALA A 1025 -28.21 -12.24 24.95
N THR A 1026 -28.20 -10.91 24.90
CA THR A 1026 -27.00 -10.07 25.10
C THR A 1026 -26.89 -9.46 26.49
N ASP A 1027 -27.84 -9.75 27.40
CA ASP A 1027 -27.82 -9.24 28.77
C ASP A 1027 -26.60 -9.82 29.54
N PRO A 1028 -25.73 -8.99 30.15
CA PRO A 1028 -24.61 -9.46 30.96
C PRO A 1028 -25.01 -10.41 32.09
N ASN A 1029 -26.26 -10.38 32.57
CA ASN A 1029 -26.77 -11.31 33.59
C ASN A 1029 -26.86 -12.75 33.09
N LEU A 1030 -26.83 -13.00 31.77
CA LEU A 1030 -26.83 -14.34 31.20
C LEU A 1030 -25.58 -15.13 31.66
N ALA A 1031 -24.47 -14.44 31.98
CA ALA A 1031 -23.25 -15.00 32.55
C ALA A 1031 -23.45 -15.69 33.93
N GLN A 1032 -24.61 -15.50 34.58
CA GLN A 1032 -24.92 -16.12 35.87
C GLN A 1032 -25.43 -17.56 35.73
N TYR A 1033 -25.66 -18.06 34.52
CA TYR A 1033 -26.27 -19.37 34.25
C TYR A 1033 -25.25 -20.38 33.72
N GLN A 1034 -25.26 -21.59 34.29
CA GLN A 1034 -24.37 -22.68 33.88
C GLN A 1034 -24.74 -23.24 32.51
N ILE A 1035 -26.04 -23.29 32.19
CA ILE A 1035 -26.54 -23.81 30.92
C ILE A 1035 -27.35 -22.72 30.24
N VAL A 1036 -27.08 -22.47 28.95
CA VAL A 1036 -27.92 -21.59 28.12
C VAL A 1036 -28.48 -22.40 26.95
N HIS A 1037 -29.80 -22.39 26.83
CA HIS A 1037 -30.54 -23.16 25.84
C HIS A 1037 -31.27 -22.23 24.88
N PHE A 1038 -31.03 -22.39 23.58
CA PHE A 1038 -31.72 -21.67 22.52
C PHE A 1038 -32.54 -22.66 21.69
N ALA A 1039 -33.87 -22.58 21.79
CA ALA A 1039 -34.80 -23.38 20.98
C ALA A 1039 -35.49 -22.48 19.94
N THR A 1040 -34.85 -22.37 18.78
CA THR A 1040 -35.26 -21.42 17.74
C THR A 1040 -34.72 -21.80 16.35
N HIS A 1041 -34.90 -20.95 15.33
CA HIS A 1041 -34.26 -21.10 14.04
C HIS A 1041 -32.79 -20.68 14.06
N GLY A 1042 -31.95 -21.48 13.40
CA GLY A 1042 -30.57 -21.13 13.10
C GLY A 1042 -30.50 -20.36 11.79
N LEU A 1043 -29.47 -19.53 11.66
CA LEU A 1043 -29.14 -18.76 10.48
C LEU A 1043 -27.70 -19.08 10.10
N LEU A 1044 -27.48 -19.64 8.91
CA LEU A 1044 -26.13 -19.96 8.42
C LEU A 1044 -25.89 -19.26 7.09
N ASP A 1045 -24.83 -18.47 7.03
CA ASP A 1045 -24.29 -17.94 5.79
C ASP A 1045 -22.89 -18.54 5.58
N SER A 1046 -22.75 -19.37 4.54
CA SER A 1046 -21.49 -20.05 4.22
C SER A 1046 -20.51 -19.18 3.43
N VAL A 1047 -20.95 -18.01 2.95
CA VAL A 1047 -20.14 -17.06 2.19
C VAL A 1047 -19.62 -15.96 3.12
N ASN A 1048 -20.45 -15.54 4.09
CA ASN A 1048 -20.14 -14.49 5.07
C ASN A 1048 -20.44 -15.03 6.49
N PRO A 1049 -19.52 -15.82 7.10
CA PRO A 1049 -19.78 -16.47 8.39
C PRO A 1049 -20.20 -15.53 9.52
N GLU A 1050 -19.77 -14.28 9.48
CA GLU A 1050 -20.13 -13.21 10.42
C GLU A 1050 -21.63 -12.88 10.45
N LEU A 1051 -22.35 -13.23 9.38
CA LEU A 1051 -23.80 -13.12 9.28
C LEU A 1051 -24.54 -14.35 9.81
N SER A 1052 -23.82 -15.43 10.13
CA SER A 1052 -24.42 -16.60 10.79
C SER A 1052 -24.87 -16.25 12.21
N GLY A 1053 -25.93 -16.89 12.70
CA GLY A 1053 -26.55 -16.55 13.97
C GLY A 1053 -27.70 -17.47 14.37
N ILE A 1054 -28.47 -17.02 15.34
CA ILE A 1054 -29.79 -17.56 15.67
C ILE A 1054 -30.84 -16.45 15.63
N VAL A 1055 -32.08 -16.81 15.33
CA VAL A 1055 -33.18 -15.85 15.19
C VAL A 1055 -34.02 -15.85 16.46
N LEU A 1056 -34.21 -14.70 17.06
CA LEU A 1056 -35.04 -14.45 18.24
C LEU A 1056 -36.28 -13.65 17.81
N SER A 1057 -37.09 -13.20 18.76
CA SER A 1057 -38.35 -12.50 18.48
C SER A 1057 -38.11 -11.26 17.63
N LEU A 1058 -38.75 -11.22 16.47
CA LEU A 1058 -38.67 -10.12 15.50
C LEU A 1058 -39.73 -9.05 15.75
N PHE A 1059 -40.69 -9.35 16.63
CA PHE A 1059 -41.75 -8.43 17.02
C PHE A 1059 -41.86 -8.38 18.54
N ASN A 1060 -42.20 -7.21 19.06
CA ASN A 1060 -42.56 -7.04 20.47
C ASN A 1060 -44.08 -7.16 20.70
N GLU A 1061 -44.51 -7.10 21.95
CA GLU A 1061 -45.92 -7.19 22.35
C GLU A 1061 -46.82 -6.12 21.70
N LYS A 1062 -46.25 -4.96 21.34
CA LYS A 1062 -46.95 -3.84 20.70
C LYS A 1062 -47.09 -3.99 19.19
N ARG A 1063 -46.67 -5.12 18.61
CA ARG A 1063 -46.58 -5.37 17.15
C ARG A 1063 -45.56 -4.48 16.43
N GLU A 1064 -44.61 -3.90 17.16
CA GLU A 1064 -43.50 -3.16 16.55
C GLU A 1064 -42.38 -4.15 16.18
N THR A 1065 -41.71 -3.89 15.07
CA THR A 1065 -40.53 -4.66 14.64
C THR A 1065 -39.35 -4.38 15.55
N GLN A 1066 -38.55 -5.40 15.83
CA GLN A 1066 -37.28 -5.29 16.56
C GLN A 1066 -36.22 -6.19 15.93
N ASP A 1067 -34.94 -5.88 16.19
CA ASP A 1067 -33.85 -6.76 15.79
C ASP A 1067 -33.80 -8.00 16.69
N GLY A 1068 -34.10 -9.15 16.11
CA GLY A 1068 -34.03 -10.46 16.76
C GLY A 1068 -32.80 -11.29 16.36
N PHE A 1069 -31.87 -10.78 15.56
CA PHE A 1069 -30.74 -11.58 15.08
C PHE A 1069 -29.58 -11.57 16.07
N LEU A 1070 -29.29 -12.70 16.70
CA LEU A 1070 -28.07 -12.87 17.49
C LEU A 1070 -26.98 -13.46 16.59
N ARG A 1071 -26.10 -12.60 16.06
CA ARG A 1071 -25.11 -12.96 15.03
C ARG A 1071 -23.77 -13.37 15.62
N LEU A 1072 -22.89 -13.93 14.78
CA LEU A 1072 -21.58 -14.42 15.21
C LEU A 1072 -20.73 -13.31 15.86
N HIS A 1073 -20.80 -12.08 15.35
CA HIS A 1073 -20.12 -10.93 15.98
C HIS A 1073 -20.69 -10.58 17.36
N ASP A 1074 -22.00 -10.72 17.58
CA ASP A 1074 -22.62 -10.54 18.90
C ASP A 1074 -22.11 -11.60 19.85
N ILE A 1075 -22.15 -12.86 19.39
CA ILE A 1075 -21.75 -14.03 20.17
C ILE A 1075 -20.29 -13.92 20.58
N PHE A 1076 -19.39 -13.49 19.67
CA PHE A 1076 -17.99 -13.26 20.03
C PHE A 1076 -17.87 -12.30 21.20
N ASN A 1077 -18.62 -11.19 21.20
CA ASN A 1077 -18.52 -10.20 22.25
C ASN A 1077 -19.26 -10.57 23.54
N LEU A 1078 -19.92 -11.73 23.61
CA LEU A 1078 -20.51 -12.22 24.85
C LEU A 1078 -19.40 -12.67 25.80
N ASN A 1079 -19.45 -12.19 27.04
CA ASN A 1079 -18.73 -12.82 28.15
C ASN A 1079 -19.67 -13.86 28.77
N LEU A 1080 -19.77 -15.02 28.12
CA LEU A 1080 -20.66 -16.12 28.50
C LEU A 1080 -19.87 -17.30 29.08
N PRO A 1081 -19.53 -17.26 30.38
CA PRO A 1081 -18.96 -18.37 31.10
C PRO A 1081 -20.03 -19.43 31.39
N ALA A 1082 -20.52 -20.11 30.35
CA ALA A 1082 -21.42 -21.25 30.47
C ALA A 1082 -20.64 -22.58 30.51
N GLU A 1083 -21.15 -23.56 31.25
CA GLU A 1083 -20.67 -24.96 31.19
C GLU A 1083 -21.17 -25.67 29.94
N LEU A 1084 -22.33 -25.26 29.43
CA LEU A 1084 -22.96 -25.81 28.24
C LEU A 1084 -23.84 -24.75 27.55
N VAL A 1085 -23.64 -24.58 26.24
CA VAL A 1085 -24.61 -23.90 25.37
C VAL A 1085 -25.29 -24.95 24.49
N VAL A 1086 -26.62 -24.94 24.45
CA VAL A 1086 -27.41 -25.85 23.60
C VAL A 1086 -28.09 -25.05 22.50
N LEU A 1087 -27.67 -25.29 21.27
CA LEU A 1087 -28.29 -24.72 20.08
C LEU A 1087 -29.28 -25.73 19.52
N SER A 1088 -30.49 -25.76 20.09
CA SER A 1088 -31.65 -26.54 19.63
C SER A 1088 -32.29 -25.84 18.42
N ALA A 1089 -31.46 -25.64 17.40
CA ALA A 1089 -31.74 -24.91 16.20
C ALA A 1089 -31.13 -25.66 15.01
N CYS A 1090 -31.72 -25.51 13.83
CA CYS A 1090 -31.27 -26.21 12.62
C CYS A 1090 -29.91 -25.70 12.13
N GLN A 1091 -29.05 -26.61 11.64
CA GLN A 1091 -27.80 -26.30 10.94
C GLN A 1091 -26.76 -25.49 11.75
N THR A 1092 -26.80 -25.55 13.07
CA THR A 1092 -25.94 -24.74 13.95
C THR A 1092 -24.52 -25.24 14.11
N GLY A 1093 -24.26 -26.49 13.73
CA GLY A 1093 -22.93 -27.10 13.72
C GLY A 1093 -22.20 -26.97 12.38
N LEU A 1094 -22.77 -26.19 11.46
CA LEU A 1094 -22.19 -25.87 10.17
C LEU A 1094 -21.43 -24.54 10.22
N GLY A 1095 -20.67 -24.27 9.17
CA GLY A 1095 -19.82 -23.10 9.05
C GLY A 1095 -18.97 -23.15 7.79
N GLU A 1096 -18.18 -22.12 7.56
CA GLU A 1096 -17.22 -22.07 6.44
C GLU A 1096 -16.05 -23.01 6.72
N ASN A 1097 -15.79 -23.92 5.79
CA ASN A 1097 -14.61 -24.77 5.85
C ASN A 1097 -13.41 -23.99 5.30
N VAL A 1098 -12.60 -23.46 6.20
CA VAL A 1098 -11.36 -22.76 5.82
C VAL A 1098 -10.22 -23.76 5.76
N LYS A 1099 -9.53 -23.81 4.62
CA LYS A 1099 -8.42 -24.77 4.39
C LYS A 1099 -7.34 -24.58 5.46
N GLY A 1100 -7.06 -25.63 6.22
CA GLY A 1100 -6.10 -25.58 7.33
C GLY A 1100 -6.62 -24.92 8.61
N GLU A 1101 -7.87 -24.49 8.66
CA GLU A 1101 -8.44 -23.90 9.88
C GLU A 1101 -9.71 -24.64 10.32
N GLY A 1102 -10.27 -25.54 9.49
CA GLY A 1102 -11.50 -26.27 9.80
C GLY A 1102 -12.76 -25.40 9.72
N ILE A 1103 -13.84 -25.83 10.36
CA ILE A 1103 -15.13 -25.12 10.34
C ILE A 1103 -15.11 -23.87 11.22
N ILE A 1104 -15.33 -22.70 10.62
CA ILE A 1104 -15.64 -21.44 11.32
C ILE A 1104 -17.17 -21.27 11.37
N GLY A 1105 -17.74 -21.22 12.57
CA GLY A 1105 -19.19 -21.10 12.76
C GLY A 1105 -19.58 -20.86 14.22
N LEU A 1106 -20.88 -20.99 14.52
CA LEU A 1106 -21.47 -20.64 15.82
C LEU A 1106 -20.82 -21.37 17.00
N THR A 1107 -20.40 -22.62 16.82
CA THR A 1107 -19.73 -23.37 17.89
C THR A 1107 -18.45 -22.66 18.35
N ARG A 1108 -17.61 -22.21 17.41
CA ARG A 1108 -16.40 -21.45 17.74
C ARG A 1108 -16.74 -20.11 18.38
N GLY A 1109 -17.80 -19.45 17.89
CA GLY A 1109 -18.34 -18.22 18.50
C GLY A 1109 -18.63 -18.39 19.98
N PHE A 1110 -19.41 -19.40 20.35
CA PHE A 1110 -19.75 -19.63 21.76
C PHE A 1110 -18.56 -20.13 22.59
N MET A 1111 -17.66 -20.94 22.02
CA MET A 1111 -16.42 -21.32 22.72
C MET A 1111 -15.52 -20.11 22.99
N TYR A 1112 -15.46 -19.15 22.05
CA TYR A 1112 -14.78 -17.87 22.24
C TYR A 1112 -15.43 -17.04 23.34
N ALA A 1113 -16.77 -16.99 23.38
CA ALA A 1113 -17.53 -16.31 24.41
C ALA A 1113 -17.28 -16.87 25.83
N GLY A 1114 -16.62 -18.02 25.96
CA GLY A 1114 -16.29 -18.66 27.23
C GLY A 1114 -17.09 -19.91 27.55
N ALA A 1115 -17.93 -20.40 26.62
CA ALA A 1115 -18.66 -21.65 26.80
C ALA A 1115 -17.69 -22.84 26.79
N LYS A 1116 -17.81 -23.72 27.79
CA LYS A 1116 -16.94 -24.91 27.90
C LYS A 1116 -17.22 -25.94 26.81
N ARG A 1117 -18.49 -26.08 26.40
CA ARG A 1117 -18.91 -26.96 25.29
C ARG A 1117 -20.22 -26.48 24.69
N VAL A 1118 -20.48 -26.91 23.46
CA VAL A 1118 -21.67 -26.53 22.69
C VAL A 1118 -22.32 -27.78 22.09
N VAL A 1119 -23.62 -27.92 22.25
CA VAL A 1119 -24.44 -28.89 21.50
C VAL A 1119 -24.99 -28.19 20.27
N VAL A 1120 -24.76 -28.80 19.11
CA VAL A 1120 -25.13 -28.23 17.81
C VAL A 1120 -25.75 -29.29 16.90
N SER A 1121 -26.47 -28.85 15.85
CA SER A 1121 -27.05 -29.74 14.84
C SER A 1121 -26.35 -29.60 13.48
N LEU A 1122 -26.06 -30.73 12.82
CA LEU A 1122 -25.34 -30.77 11.54
C LEU A 1122 -26.27 -30.57 10.31
N TRP A 1123 -27.58 -30.65 10.47
CA TRP A 1123 -28.57 -30.40 9.41
C TRP A 1123 -29.91 -29.93 9.99
N SER A 1124 -30.88 -29.68 9.12
CA SER A 1124 -32.23 -29.30 9.53
C SER A 1124 -32.97 -30.46 10.17
N VAL A 1125 -33.30 -30.31 11.44
CA VAL A 1125 -33.90 -31.35 12.29
C VAL A 1125 -35.42 -31.21 12.36
N ASN A 1126 -36.10 -32.31 12.67
CA ASN A 1126 -37.55 -32.31 12.87
C ASN A 1126 -37.91 -31.71 14.24
N ASP A 1127 -38.82 -30.73 14.26
CA ASP A 1127 -39.23 -29.99 15.47
C ASP A 1127 -39.74 -30.92 16.59
N ILE A 1128 -40.63 -31.87 16.27
CA ILE A 1128 -41.21 -32.81 17.24
C ILE A 1128 -40.14 -33.74 17.80
N ALA A 1129 -39.35 -34.36 16.92
CA ALA A 1129 -38.28 -35.28 17.33
C ALA A 1129 -37.21 -34.57 18.17
N THR A 1130 -36.91 -33.30 17.86
CA THR A 1130 -35.96 -32.48 18.60
C THR A 1130 -36.46 -32.20 20.01
N SER A 1131 -37.73 -31.79 20.16
CA SER A 1131 -38.35 -31.59 21.47
C SER A 1131 -38.29 -32.85 22.34
N GLU A 1132 -38.55 -34.02 21.76
CA GLU A 1132 -38.44 -35.31 22.47
C GLU A 1132 -36.98 -35.66 22.83
N LEU A 1133 -36.04 -35.50 21.89
CA LEU A 1133 -34.61 -35.74 22.14
C LEU A 1133 -34.06 -34.82 23.24
N MET A 1134 -34.34 -33.52 23.17
CA MET A 1134 -33.87 -32.54 24.15
C MET A 1134 -34.50 -32.74 25.52
N SER A 1135 -35.78 -33.12 25.58
CA SER A 1135 -36.41 -33.50 26.84
C SER A 1135 -35.69 -34.67 27.51
N LYS A 1136 -35.38 -35.74 26.75
CA LYS A 1136 -34.62 -36.91 27.23
C LYS A 1136 -33.19 -36.54 27.62
N PHE A 1137 -32.54 -35.69 26.84
CA PHE A 1137 -31.21 -35.19 27.10
C PHE A 1137 -31.13 -34.48 28.47
N TYR A 1138 -32.02 -33.52 28.72
CA TYR A 1138 -32.05 -32.80 29.99
C TYR A 1138 -32.53 -33.66 31.17
N GLN A 1139 -33.43 -34.63 30.97
CA GLN A 1139 -33.79 -35.61 32.01
C GLN A 1139 -32.57 -36.42 32.46
N ASN A 1140 -31.80 -36.96 31.50
CA ASN A 1140 -30.58 -37.70 31.80
C ASN A 1140 -29.53 -36.81 32.48
N MET A 1141 -29.40 -35.55 32.08
CA MET A 1141 -28.43 -34.62 32.66
C MET A 1141 -28.82 -34.13 34.07
N LEU A 1142 -30.03 -33.60 34.24
CA LEU A 1142 -30.45 -32.91 35.47
C LEU A 1142 -31.07 -33.84 36.51
N GLN A 1143 -31.73 -34.94 36.11
CA GLN A 1143 -32.32 -35.90 37.07
C GLN A 1143 -31.37 -37.08 37.35
N SER A 1144 -30.74 -37.63 36.30
CA SER A 1144 -29.83 -38.78 36.46
C SER A 1144 -28.38 -38.37 36.74
N GLY A 1145 -28.07 -37.07 36.71
CA GLY A 1145 -26.75 -36.53 37.03
C GLY A 1145 -25.66 -36.89 36.01
N GLN A 1146 -26.04 -37.27 34.78
CA GLN A 1146 -25.08 -37.62 33.74
C GLN A 1146 -24.43 -36.34 33.18
N ASN A 1147 -23.17 -36.46 32.73
CA ASN A 1147 -22.53 -35.36 32.01
C ASN A 1147 -23.21 -35.15 30.62
N PRO A 1148 -23.06 -33.98 29.98
CA PRO A 1148 -23.72 -33.69 28.71
C PRO A 1148 -23.44 -34.68 27.56
N VAL A 1149 -22.24 -35.27 27.49
CA VAL A 1149 -21.91 -36.21 26.41
C VAL A 1149 -22.63 -37.53 26.61
N THR A 1150 -22.58 -38.07 27.83
CA THR A 1150 -23.27 -39.31 28.19
C THR A 1150 -24.80 -39.13 28.08
N ALA A 1151 -25.33 -38.01 28.56
CA ALA A 1151 -26.77 -37.72 28.49
C ALA A 1151 -27.29 -37.61 27.05
N LEU A 1152 -26.53 -36.98 26.14
CA LEU A 1152 -26.94 -36.89 24.73
C LEU A 1152 -26.91 -38.26 24.07
N ARG A 1153 -25.88 -39.06 24.35
CA ARG A 1153 -25.77 -40.44 23.86
C ARG A 1153 -26.94 -41.31 24.30
N GLU A 1154 -27.29 -41.28 25.59
CA GLU A 1154 -28.42 -42.05 26.10
C GLU A 1154 -29.74 -41.61 25.45
N ALA A 1155 -29.96 -40.29 25.30
CA ALA A 1155 -31.12 -39.78 24.58
C ALA A 1155 -31.16 -40.26 23.11
N GLN A 1156 -30.02 -40.31 22.41
CA GLN A 1156 -29.93 -40.84 21.05
C GLN A 1156 -30.20 -42.36 20.99
N LEU A 1157 -29.72 -43.14 21.96
CA LEU A 1157 -30.02 -44.57 22.06
C LEU A 1157 -31.51 -44.83 22.32
N GLU A 1158 -32.13 -44.04 23.19
CA GLU A 1158 -33.57 -44.10 23.43
C GLU A 1158 -34.37 -43.77 22.16
N MET A 1159 -33.96 -42.74 21.41
CA MET A 1159 -34.59 -42.39 20.12
C MET A 1159 -34.44 -43.52 19.11
N TRP A 1160 -33.23 -44.09 18.97
CA TRP A 1160 -32.96 -45.22 18.08
C TRP A 1160 -33.81 -46.46 18.41
N ASN A 1161 -34.03 -46.74 19.70
CA ASN A 1161 -34.82 -47.88 20.16
C ASN A 1161 -36.34 -47.64 20.18
N SER A 1162 -36.81 -46.41 19.92
CA SER A 1162 -38.23 -46.03 20.05
C SER A 1162 -39.14 -46.53 18.92
N GLY A 1163 -38.57 -47.10 17.85
CA GLY A 1163 -39.29 -47.51 16.63
C GLY A 1163 -39.74 -46.33 15.76
N GLN A 1164 -40.45 -45.36 16.34
CA GLN A 1164 -40.92 -44.15 15.64
C GLN A 1164 -39.76 -43.25 15.19
N TRP A 1165 -38.72 -43.12 16.00
CA TRP A 1165 -37.57 -42.26 15.75
C TRP A 1165 -36.28 -43.03 15.44
N GLN A 1166 -36.41 -44.28 14.97
CA GLN A 1166 -35.28 -45.17 14.76
C GLN A 1166 -34.28 -44.64 13.72
N SER A 1167 -34.75 -43.97 12.66
CA SER A 1167 -33.88 -43.44 11.60
C SER A 1167 -32.85 -42.44 12.15
N PRO A 1168 -31.56 -42.53 11.76
CA PRO A 1168 -30.51 -41.62 12.21
C PRO A 1168 -30.78 -40.16 11.86
N TYR A 1169 -31.64 -39.88 10.88
CA TYR A 1169 -32.09 -38.53 10.56
C TYR A 1169 -32.59 -37.73 11.78
N TYR A 1170 -33.28 -38.39 12.71
CA TYR A 1170 -33.92 -37.74 13.86
C TYR A 1170 -33.01 -37.45 15.04
N TRP A 1171 -31.89 -38.19 15.19
CA TRP A 1171 -31.06 -38.14 16.39
C TRP A 1171 -29.58 -37.89 16.10
N ALA A 1172 -29.06 -38.29 14.93
CA ALA A 1172 -27.64 -38.22 14.61
C ALA A 1172 -27.16 -36.81 14.27
N ALA A 1173 -28.08 -35.87 14.03
CA ALA A 1173 -27.74 -34.48 13.72
C ALA A 1173 -27.01 -33.80 14.87
N PHE A 1174 -27.34 -34.17 16.11
CA PHE A 1174 -26.84 -33.51 17.30
C PHE A 1174 -25.50 -34.09 17.74
N THR A 1175 -24.52 -33.20 17.91
CA THR A 1175 -23.18 -33.55 18.41
C THR A 1175 -22.75 -32.57 19.49
N VAL A 1176 -21.93 -33.05 20.43
CA VAL A 1176 -21.23 -32.21 21.40
C VAL A 1176 -19.87 -31.84 20.85
N GLN A 1177 -19.56 -30.55 20.87
CA GLN A 1177 -18.24 -30.01 20.57
C GLN A 1177 -17.66 -29.28 21.78
N GLY A 1178 -16.41 -29.57 22.13
CA GLY A 1178 -15.71 -28.98 23.28
C GLY A 1178 -15.35 -30.00 24.36
N ASP A 1179 -15.04 -29.52 25.58
CA ASP A 1179 -14.59 -30.40 26.66
C ASP A 1179 -15.69 -31.35 27.13
N TRP A 1180 -15.36 -32.64 27.28
CA TRP A 1180 -16.27 -33.66 27.80
C TRP A 1180 -16.27 -33.74 29.33
N ARG A 1181 -15.20 -33.27 29.98
CA ARG A 1181 -15.00 -33.40 31.44
C ARG A 1181 -15.87 -32.49 32.28
#